data_AF-A0A8B7NY98-F1
#
_entry.id   AF-A0A8B7NY98-F1
#
_cell.length_a   1.000
_cell.length_b   1.000
_cell.length_c   1.000
_cell.angle_alpha   90.00
_cell.angle_beta   90.00
_cell.angle_gamma   90.00
#
_symmetry.space_group_name_H-M   'P 1'
#
loop_
_entity.id
_entity.type
_entity.pdbx_description
1 polymer ?
#
loop_
_entity_poly.entity_id
_entity_poly.type
_entity_poly.pdbx_seq_one_letter_code
_entity_poly.pdbx_strand_id
1 'polypeptide(L)'
;FFPRHVALAVAVLCALARTSLQEAAADPKPEADASPKAEASADAFQFSGGPPHFGFHDVPHGGFGGSLHDPRSLAASHHVSGSEHSHCALLIPGHGKSSHFDHAFGGFNAIHGGDDVTCITFASVDAAFAKARDLLGLPRPEKTDNAEQRAELGAVLLETTRIIASEYHLPKDVIVNGLPLIDTHKTIIGTVCSDFTRPAPCKVERYRTVSGRCNNLDNPHWGSSLSTFKRFLLPEYEDGLDKPKVTSKHGQPLPSPRMVSAHVHRDEGLHDHAITIMAVAWGQAIDHDMTLTAETKRSSLPVFREFGLKDMMPLKLTEPSAGCIRPNDEVFCFDAGDNRVNEQLVLAVVHTLFMREHNRIVTELAKVNPHWDDEKLYQEGRHIVAAIIQHITYNEFLPMILGKDMMTKHGLILQKHGYFDGYDPKVDASVSAQFITATFRFGHSLLPSTIERWSPNHKYIASQRLSEMLRQPYDLYKGGWCDQYIMGLCNQVAQAMDDAVTQEVTNHLFQETNKKFGMDLASINMQRAREHGVPYYNDFREFCGLPRIHSWSDLGGWMANKTVHRYSDVYGHPDDIDLWSGGVSERPLPGSMVGPTFSCLMGLTFKDLRFGDRFWYENAGYPSSFSPHQLEEIRKIKLSRIICDNSDDIKKIQVYTMVLPDHDM
;
A
#
# COMPACT_ATOMS: atom_id res chain seq x y z
N PHE A 1 -25.62 -1.98 4.11
CA PHE A 1 -24.77 -2.63 3.09
C PHE A 1 -24.34 -1.68 1.96
N PHE A 2 -24.88 -0.47 1.87
CA PHE A 2 -24.20 0.74 1.36
C PHE A 2 -23.60 1.51 2.56
N PRO A 3 -22.46 2.24 2.49
CA PRO A 3 -21.62 2.62 1.33
C PRO A 3 -20.16 2.10 1.46
N ARG A 4 -19.67 1.33 0.47
CA ARG A 4 -18.31 0.74 0.45
C ARG A 4 -17.45 1.17 -0.77
N HIS A 5 -18.00 2.03 -1.64
CA HIS A 5 -17.48 2.28 -3.00
C HIS A 5 -16.69 3.59 -3.18
N VAL A 6 -16.33 4.23 -2.08
CA VAL A 6 -15.91 5.63 -2.03
C VAL A 6 -14.48 5.90 -2.54
N ALA A 7 -13.55 4.97 -2.34
CA ALA A 7 -12.11 5.25 -2.52
C ALA A 7 -11.68 5.42 -3.98
N LEU A 8 -12.45 4.88 -4.94
CA LEU A 8 -12.05 4.86 -6.35
C LEU A 8 -12.43 6.15 -7.11
N ALA A 9 -13.56 6.77 -6.79
CA ALA A 9 -14.01 7.93 -7.55
C ALA A 9 -13.29 9.23 -7.17
N VAL A 10 -12.73 9.29 -5.96
CA VAL A 10 -11.73 10.32 -5.61
C VAL A 10 -10.51 10.21 -6.52
N ALA A 11 -10.11 8.98 -6.91
CA ALA A 11 -9.00 8.76 -7.83
C ALA A 11 -9.35 9.18 -9.26
N VAL A 12 -10.53 8.77 -9.78
CA VAL A 12 -10.90 8.99 -11.20
C VAL A 12 -11.16 10.47 -11.54
N LEU A 13 -11.83 11.23 -10.68
CA LEU A 13 -12.18 12.62 -10.98
C LEU A 13 -11.30 13.65 -10.25
N CYS A 14 -10.69 13.33 -9.10
CA CYS A 14 -9.91 14.31 -8.35
C CYS A 14 -8.40 14.07 -8.33
N ALA A 15 -7.90 12.86 -8.65
CA ALA A 15 -6.46 12.59 -8.70
C ALA A 15 -5.84 12.68 -10.11
N LEU A 16 -6.64 12.56 -11.18
CA LEU A 16 -6.12 12.57 -12.56
C LEU A 16 -5.95 13.96 -13.19
N ALA A 17 -6.24 15.02 -12.43
CA ALA A 17 -5.90 16.38 -12.80
C ALA A 17 -4.37 16.64 -12.97
N ARG A 18 -3.50 15.66 -12.69
CA ARG A 18 -2.04 15.85 -12.71
C ARG A 18 -1.25 15.00 -13.69
N THR A 19 -1.73 13.84 -14.13
CA THR A 19 -0.96 13.00 -15.08
C THR A 19 -0.84 13.64 -16.46
N SER A 20 -1.82 14.45 -16.88
CA SER A 20 -1.78 15.16 -18.17
C SER A 20 -0.86 16.39 -18.20
N LEU A 21 -0.39 16.89 -17.04
CA LEU A 21 0.52 18.04 -16.97
C LEU A 21 2.00 17.65 -16.92
N GLN A 22 2.33 16.41 -16.54
CA GLN A 22 3.73 15.96 -16.46
C GLN A 22 4.29 15.39 -17.77
N GLU A 23 3.43 14.96 -18.71
CA GLU A 23 3.89 14.53 -20.04
C GLU A 23 4.05 15.69 -21.04
N ALA A 24 3.54 16.89 -20.74
CA ALA A 24 3.63 18.06 -21.62
C ALA A 24 4.84 18.97 -21.38
N ALA A 25 5.75 18.62 -20.46
CA ALA A 25 6.90 19.45 -20.07
C ALA A 25 8.27 18.84 -20.45
N ALA A 26 8.33 18.03 -21.52
CA ALA A 26 9.57 17.62 -22.16
C ALA A 26 9.75 18.33 -23.51
N ASP A 27 10.82 19.13 -23.60
CA ASP A 27 11.41 19.81 -24.76
C ASP A 27 10.68 20.99 -25.43
N PRO A 28 11.21 22.21 -25.25
CA PRO A 28 11.48 23.12 -26.35
C PRO A 28 12.92 22.91 -26.84
N LYS A 29 13.08 22.42 -28.07
CA LYS A 29 14.35 22.40 -28.80
C LYS A 29 15.01 23.79 -28.78
N PRO A 30 16.31 23.93 -28.44
CA PRO A 30 17.05 25.14 -28.74
C PRO A 30 17.43 25.15 -30.23
N GLU A 31 17.15 26.27 -30.90
CA GLU A 31 17.69 26.59 -32.21
C GLU A 31 19.22 26.65 -32.19
N ALA A 32 19.80 26.21 -33.30
CA ALA A 32 21.22 26.15 -33.55
C ALA A 32 21.86 27.54 -33.65
N ASP A 33 23.06 27.71 -33.08
CA ASP A 33 24.04 28.57 -33.73
C ASP A 33 25.51 28.14 -33.48
N ALA A 34 26.26 28.28 -34.57
CA ALA A 34 27.69 28.18 -34.86
C ALA A 34 28.74 27.63 -33.84
N SER A 35 29.53 26.66 -34.33
CA SER A 35 30.90 26.30 -33.87
C SER A 35 31.91 27.44 -34.14
N PRO A 36 33.15 27.43 -33.56
CA PRO A 36 34.23 26.59 -34.14
C PRO A 36 35.33 26.04 -33.19
N LYS A 37 35.82 24.84 -33.56
CA LYS A 37 37.23 24.34 -33.65
C LYS A 37 38.22 24.44 -32.46
N ALA A 38 38.81 23.27 -32.11
CA ALA A 38 40.26 22.92 -32.17
C ALA A 38 40.51 21.56 -31.46
N GLU A 39 40.89 20.49 -32.17
CA GLU A 39 42.25 19.89 -32.30
C GLU A 39 42.74 19.09 -31.08
N ALA A 40 42.77 17.74 -31.18
CA ALA A 40 43.97 16.86 -31.30
C ALA A 40 44.42 16.33 -29.91
N SER A 41 44.91 15.10 -29.65
CA SER A 41 45.39 13.94 -30.42
C SER A 41 45.51 12.70 -29.47
N ALA A 42 45.32 11.49 -30.01
CA ALA A 42 46.17 10.27 -29.95
C ALA A 42 47.09 10.01 -28.71
N ASP A 43 47.34 8.80 -28.15
CA ASP A 43 47.32 7.43 -28.66
C ASP A 43 47.43 6.38 -27.52
N ALA A 44 46.74 5.25 -27.73
CA ALA A 44 47.18 3.84 -27.61
C ALA A 44 47.58 3.18 -26.27
N PHE A 45 46.96 2.02 -25.99
CA PHE A 45 47.62 0.71 -25.70
C PHE A 45 46.60 -0.45 -25.85
N GLN A 46 46.90 -1.41 -26.74
CA GLN A 46 46.18 -2.68 -26.97
C GLN A 46 46.79 -3.82 -26.13
N PHE A 47 45.97 -4.82 -25.75
CA PHE A 47 46.19 -6.29 -25.79
C PHE A 47 44.87 -6.95 -25.32
N SER A 48 44.00 -7.42 -26.22
CA SER A 48 43.86 -8.79 -26.78
C SER A 48 43.30 -9.87 -25.82
N GLY A 49 42.16 -10.47 -26.20
CA GLY A 49 41.80 -11.85 -25.78
C GLY A 49 40.33 -12.07 -25.40
N GLY A 50 39.47 -12.33 -26.39
CA GLY A 50 38.14 -12.91 -26.15
C GLY A 50 37.48 -13.39 -27.45
N PRO A 51 36.89 -14.61 -27.46
CA PRO A 51 35.74 -14.92 -28.31
C PRO A 51 34.66 -15.74 -27.57
N PRO A 52 33.47 -16.01 -28.15
CA PRO A 52 32.79 -15.30 -29.25
C PRO A 52 31.32 -14.94 -28.96
N HIS A 53 30.83 -14.02 -29.80
CA HIS A 53 29.42 -13.66 -30.00
C HIS A 53 28.64 -14.71 -30.81
N PHE A 54 27.34 -14.82 -30.50
CA PHE A 54 26.23 -15.10 -31.43
C PHE A 54 25.13 -14.10 -31.06
N GLY A 55 24.48 -13.30 -31.90
CA GLY A 55 24.24 -13.34 -33.34
C GLY A 55 22.75 -13.06 -33.52
N PHE A 56 22.34 -11.79 -33.44
CA PHE A 56 20.95 -11.36 -33.70
C PHE A 56 20.69 -11.37 -35.21
N HIS A 57 19.69 -12.14 -35.64
CA HIS A 57 19.19 -12.13 -37.00
C HIS A 57 17.88 -11.34 -37.08
N ASP A 58 17.90 -10.29 -37.90
CA ASP A 58 16.73 -9.63 -38.48
C ASP A 58 16.06 -10.53 -39.53
N VAL A 59 14.73 -10.66 -39.47
CA VAL A 59 13.86 -11.23 -40.53
C VAL A 59 12.51 -10.46 -40.52
N PRO A 60 11.87 -10.20 -41.67
CA PRO A 60 11.20 -8.93 -41.95
C PRO A 60 9.68 -8.88 -41.72
N HIS A 61 9.17 -7.65 -41.61
CA HIS A 61 7.75 -7.32 -41.58
C HIS A 61 7.06 -7.51 -42.94
N GLY A 62 5.90 -8.17 -42.92
CA GLY A 62 4.89 -8.11 -43.98
C GLY A 62 3.61 -8.86 -43.57
N GLY A 63 2.48 -8.15 -43.53
CA GLY A 63 1.13 -8.76 -43.50
C GLY A 63 0.18 -8.22 -42.43
N PHE A 64 -0.83 -7.47 -42.88
CA PHE A 64 -1.90 -6.83 -42.12
C PHE A 64 -2.76 -7.79 -41.27
N GLY A 65 -3.10 -7.36 -40.05
CA GLY A 65 -4.12 -7.94 -39.18
C GLY A 65 -4.26 -7.09 -37.91
N GLY A 66 -5.16 -6.10 -37.93
CA GLY A 66 -5.33 -5.13 -36.84
C GLY A 66 -5.92 -5.75 -35.58
N SER A 67 -5.23 -5.57 -34.45
CA SER A 67 -5.71 -5.85 -33.10
C SER A 67 -5.51 -4.59 -32.24
N LEU A 68 -6.61 -4.08 -31.69
CA LEU A 68 -6.69 -2.92 -30.80
C LEU A 68 -6.13 -3.30 -29.41
N HIS A 69 -4.81 -3.27 -29.25
CA HIS A 69 -4.17 -3.50 -27.94
C HIS A 69 -3.03 -2.52 -27.61
N ASP A 70 -2.86 -1.43 -28.35
CA ASP A 70 -1.82 -0.43 -28.03
C ASP A 70 -2.40 0.83 -27.35
N PRO A 71 -2.13 1.06 -26.04
CA PRO A 71 -2.53 2.28 -25.33
C PRO A 71 -1.87 3.56 -25.89
N ARG A 72 -0.81 3.45 -26.71
CA ARG A 72 -0.21 4.61 -27.39
C ARG A 72 -1.07 5.16 -28.54
N SER A 73 -1.98 4.36 -29.08
CA SER A 73 -2.86 4.80 -30.18
C SER A 73 -3.95 5.79 -29.74
N LEU A 74 -4.32 5.79 -28.44
CA LEU A 74 -5.25 6.77 -27.85
C LEU A 74 -4.53 8.07 -27.42
N ALA A 75 -3.24 8.00 -27.10
CA ALA A 75 -2.45 9.17 -26.70
C ALA A 75 -1.97 10.03 -27.89
N ALA A 76 -1.84 9.45 -29.08
CA ALA A 76 -1.22 10.11 -30.23
C ALA A 76 -2.10 11.17 -30.95
N SER A 77 -3.32 11.45 -30.49
CA SER A 77 -4.22 12.43 -31.13
C SER A 77 -4.56 13.68 -30.29
N HIS A 78 -3.98 13.84 -29.09
CA HIS A 78 -4.41 14.90 -28.16
C HIS A 78 -3.36 16.00 -27.94
N HIS A 79 -3.07 16.74 -29.01
CA HIS A 79 -2.64 18.14 -28.90
C HIS A 79 -3.48 19.00 -29.84
N VAL A 80 -4.59 19.53 -29.32
CA VAL A 80 -5.42 20.50 -30.06
C VAL A 80 -4.96 21.89 -29.67
N SER A 81 -4.15 22.50 -30.54
CA SER A 81 -3.86 23.93 -30.53
C SER A 81 -5.05 24.71 -31.09
N GLY A 82 -5.53 25.74 -30.39
CA GLY A 82 -6.33 26.82 -30.99
C GLY A 82 -7.83 26.82 -30.64
N SER A 83 -8.21 27.82 -29.82
CA SER A 83 -9.47 28.57 -29.65
C SER A 83 -10.88 28.07 -30.00
N GLU A 84 -11.14 26.89 -30.58
CA GLU A 84 -12.52 26.48 -30.97
C GLU A 84 -13.15 25.35 -30.12
N HIS A 85 -12.43 24.78 -29.14
CA HIS A 85 -12.95 23.72 -28.26
C HIS A 85 -12.73 23.98 -26.76
N SER A 86 -12.89 25.23 -26.29
CA SER A 86 -12.74 25.59 -24.87
C SER A 86 -13.76 24.95 -23.93
N HIS A 87 -14.80 24.30 -24.47
CA HIS A 87 -15.91 23.73 -23.70
C HIS A 87 -15.89 22.19 -23.62
N CYS A 88 -15.00 21.53 -24.37
CA CYS A 88 -14.94 20.07 -24.41
C CYS A 88 -14.04 19.50 -23.32
N ALA A 89 -14.59 18.59 -22.52
CA ALA A 89 -13.87 17.91 -21.44
C ALA A 89 -13.20 16.62 -21.91
N LEU A 90 -13.85 15.87 -22.79
CA LEU A 90 -13.33 14.63 -23.37
C LEU A 90 -13.99 14.36 -24.73
N LEU A 91 -13.18 13.97 -25.73
CA LEU A 91 -13.68 13.45 -27.00
C LEU A 91 -13.81 11.94 -26.93
N ILE A 92 -14.97 11.41 -27.33
CA ILE A 92 -15.26 9.97 -27.36
C ILE A 92 -15.64 9.52 -28.78
N PRO A 93 -15.28 8.29 -29.17
CA PRO A 93 -15.61 7.77 -30.49
C PRO A 93 -17.11 7.43 -30.63
N GLY A 94 -17.66 7.75 -31.80
CA GLY A 94 -19.00 7.39 -32.25
C GLY A 94 -20.00 8.55 -32.21
N HIS A 95 -20.81 8.65 -33.26
CA HIS A 95 -21.82 9.71 -33.45
C HIS A 95 -23.07 9.51 -32.57
N GLY A 96 -23.66 10.61 -32.09
CA GLY A 96 -25.00 10.62 -31.49
C GLY A 96 -25.09 10.19 -30.02
N LYS A 97 -23.96 9.93 -29.36
CA LYS A 97 -23.91 9.81 -27.90
C LYS A 97 -23.99 11.22 -27.32
N SER A 98 -24.97 11.51 -26.48
CA SER A 98 -25.10 12.84 -25.84
C SER A 98 -25.84 12.68 -24.53
N SER A 99 -25.45 13.48 -23.53
CA SER A 99 -26.29 13.65 -22.34
C SER A 99 -27.59 14.37 -22.68
N HIS A 100 -28.61 14.20 -21.83
CA HIS A 100 -29.81 15.04 -21.92
C HIS A 100 -29.46 16.52 -21.78
N PHE A 101 -28.46 16.84 -20.97
CA PHE A 101 -28.00 18.22 -20.79
C PHE A 101 -27.42 18.78 -22.09
N ASP A 102 -26.47 18.09 -22.72
CA ASP A 102 -25.87 18.57 -23.97
C ASP A 102 -26.90 18.60 -25.11
N HIS A 103 -27.82 17.63 -25.18
CA HIS A 103 -28.90 17.66 -26.15
C HIS A 103 -29.83 18.88 -25.96
N ALA A 104 -30.12 19.26 -24.71
CA ALA A 104 -31.03 20.36 -24.42
C ALA A 104 -30.37 21.74 -24.45
N PHE A 105 -29.07 21.84 -24.15
CA PHE A 105 -28.39 23.12 -23.87
C PHE A 105 -27.03 23.30 -24.55
N GLY A 106 -26.47 22.27 -25.19
CA GLY A 106 -25.10 22.26 -25.72
C GLY A 106 -24.89 23.04 -27.02
N GLY A 107 -25.94 23.29 -27.81
CA GLY A 107 -25.83 23.89 -29.14
C GLY A 107 -25.20 22.94 -30.17
N PHE A 108 -25.72 22.94 -31.40
CA PHE A 108 -25.38 21.93 -32.43
C PHE A 108 -23.87 21.81 -32.74
N ASN A 109 -23.10 22.90 -32.66
CA ASN A 109 -21.65 22.91 -32.98
C ASN A 109 -20.73 22.52 -31.81
N ALA A 110 -21.22 22.45 -30.56
CA ALA A 110 -20.36 22.12 -29.41
C ALA A 110 -20.31 20.61 -29.09
N ILE A 111 -21.25 19.84 -29.64
CA ILE A 111 -21.44 18.40 -29.38
C ILE A 111 -20.71 17.54 -30.43
N HIS A 112 -20.51 18.09 -31.63
CA HIS A 112 -19.95 17.40 -32.78
C HIS A 112 -18.56 17.95 -33.12
N GLY A 113 -17.51 17.20 -32.78
CA GLY A 113 -16.12 17.53 -33.12
C GLY A 113 -15.69 17.10 -34.53
N GLY A 114 -16.67 16.95 -35.45
CA GLY A 114 -16.51 16.29 -36.75
C GLY A 114 -17.33 14.99 -36.85
N ASP A 115 -17.34 14.37 -38.03
CA ASP A 115 -18.31 13.34 -38.44
C ASP A 115 -18.29 12.03 -37.59
N ASP A 116 -17.27 11.78 -36.75
CA ASP A 116 -17.09 10.51 -36.02
C ASP A 116 -16.84 10.63 -34.49
N VAL A 117 -16.94 11.84 -33.91
CA VAL A 117 -16.64 12.06 -32.49
C VAL A 117 -17.72 12.84 -31.75
N THR A 118 -18.03 12.40 -30.53
CA THR A 118 -18.89 13.11 -29.57
C THR A 118 -18.01 13.83 -28.55
N CYS A 119 -18.37 15.05 -28.19
CA CYS A 119 -17.79 15.75 -27.04
C CYS A 119 -18.61 15.53 -25.76
N ILE A 120 -17.95 15.13 -24.66
CA ILE A 120 -18.47 15.31 -23.30
C ILE A 120 -18.06 16.71 -22.84
N THR A 121 -19.03 17.62 -22.65
CA THR A 121 -18.71 19.01 -22.26
C THR A 121 -18.43 19.14 -20.76
N PHE A 122 -17.66 20.16 -20.34
CA PHE A 122 -17.49 20.48 -18.92
C PHE A 122 -18.82 20.77 -18.21
N ALA A 123 -19.78 21.37 -18.93
CA ALA A 123 -21.11 21.65 -18.41
C ALA A 123 -21.94 20.37 -18.16
N SER A 124 -21.80 19.36 -19.02
CA SER A 124 -22.42 18.05 -18.78
C SER A 124 -21.83 17.35 -17.56
N VAL A 125 -20.53 17.50 -17.31
CA VAL A 125 -19.87 16.99 -16.10
C VAL A 125 -20.43 17.68 -14.85
N ASP A 126 -20.60 19.01 -14.89
CA ASP A 126 -21.19 19.78 -13.79
C ASP A 126 -22.65 19.40 -13.53
N ALA A 127 -23.44 19.20 -14.58
CA ALA A 127 -24.82 18.76 -14.49
C ALA A 127 -24.93 17.35 -13.88
N ALA A 128 -24.06 16.43 -14.31
CA ALA A 128 -23.98 15.09 -13.73
C ALA A 128 -23.58 15.13 -12.24
N PHE A 129 -22.63 16.00 -11.87
CA PHE A 129 -22.22 16.16 -10.47
C PHE A 129 -23.34 16.71 -9.58
N ALA A 130 -24.08 17.72 -10.05
CA ALA A 130 -25.23 18.24 -9.34
C ALA A 130 -26.32 17.17 -9.15
N LYS A 131 -26.64 16.43 -10.21
CA LYS A 131 -27.61 15.32 -10.19
C LYS A 131 -27.18 14.21 -9.23
N ALA A 132 -25.91 13.81 -9.23
CA ALA A 132 -25.36 12.82 -8.33
C ALA A 132 -25.53 13.22 -6.85
N ARG A 133 -25.21 14.47 -6.52
CA ARG A 133 -25.38 14.99 -5.16
C ARG A 133 -26.83 14.96 -4.71
N ASP A 134 -27.73 15.41 -5.57
CA ASP A 134 -29.17 15.47 -5.26
C ASP A 134 -29.76 14.06 -5.07
N LEU A 135 -29.30 13.07 -5.85
CA LEU A 135 -29.67 11.66 -5.68
C LEU A 135 -29.21 11.06 -4.35
N LEU A 136 -28.02 11.44 -3.88
CA LEU A 136 -27.45 10.90 -2.64
C LEU A 136 -27.91 11.66 -1.38
N GLY A 137 -28.57 12.80 -1.52
CA GLY A 137 -29.06 13.61 -0.40
C GLY A 137 -27.94 14.18 0.49
N LEU A 138 -26.73 14.34 -0.06
CA LEU A 138 -25.56 14.79 0.69
C LEU A 138 -25.51 16.33 0.77
N PRO A 139 -25.14 16.91 1.93
CA PRO A 139 -25.05 18.36 2.10
C PRO A 139 -24.02 18.97 1.16
N ARG A 140 -24.09 20.30 0.94
CA ARG A 140 -23.08 21.00 0.15
C ARG A 140 -21.73 20.81 0.83
N PRO A 141 -20.72 20.22 0.16
CA PRO A 141 -19.45 19.94 0.80
C PRO A 141 -18.78 21.26 1.18
N GLU A 142 -18.52 21.44 2.48
CA GLU A 142 -17.64 22.49 2.96
C GLU A 142 -16.19 22.12 2.61
N LYS A 143 -15.21 23.01 2.87
CA LYS A 143 -13.79 22.61 2.82
C LYS A 143 -13.54 21.65 3.99
N THR A 144 -13.18 20.39 3.74
CA THR A 144 -13.24 19.35 4.77
C THR A 144 -11.98 18.50 4.90
N ASP A 145 -11.50 18.39 6.14
CA ASP A 145 -10.26 17.69 6.51
C ASP A 145 -10.46 16.29 7.10
N ASN A 146 -11.69 15.78 7.22
CA ASN A 146 -11.96 14.47 7.83
C ASN A 146 -12.31 13.35 6.82
N ALA A 147 -12.13 12.10 7.25
CA ALA A 147 -12.30 10.92 6.40
C ALA A 147 -13.75 10.69 5.95
N GLU A 148 -14.74 11.07 6.77
CA GLU A 148 -16.16 10.86 6.47
C GLU A 148 -16.64 11.78 5.36
N GLN A 149 -16.30 13.06 5.41
CA GLN A 149 -16.66 14.04 4.37
C GLN A 149 -15.94 13.78 3.05
N ARG A 150 -14.67 13.35 3.11
CA ARG A 150 -13.95 12.83 1.93
C ARG A 150 -14.64 11.60 1.36
N ALA A 151 -15.22 10.77 2.24
CA ALA A 151 -15.92 9.59 1.81
C ALA A 151 -17.24 9.92 1.08
N GLU A 152 -18.00 10.85 1.61
CA GLU A 152 -19.20 11.38 0.97
C GLU A 152 -18.89 12.00 -0.40
N LEU A 153 -17.83 12.80 -0.51
CA LEU A 153 -17.37 13.36 -1.78
C LEU A 153 -17.02 12.26 -2.79
N GLY A 154 -16.28 11.23 -2.35
CA GLY A 154 -16.00 10.07 -3.18
C GLY A 154 -17.26 9.39 -3.69
N ALA A 155 -18.31 9.26 -2.86
CA ALA A 155 -19.59 8.71 -3.31
C ALA A 155 -20.27 9.57 -4.39
N VAL A 156 -20.26 10.91 -4.24
CA VAL A 156 -20.82 11.83 -5.25
C VAL A 156 -20.06 11.72 -6.56
N LEU A 157 -18.73 11.69 -6.52
CA LEU A 157 -17.90 11.54 -7.72
C LEU A 157 -18.16 10.21 -8.42
N LEU A 158 -18.35 9.13 -7.67
CA LEU A 158 -18.62 7.82 -8.27
C LEU A 158 -19.94 7.83 -9.02
N GLU A 159 -20.96 8.40 -8.39
CA GLU A 159 -22.28 8.50 -9.01
C GLU A 159 -22.28 9.48 -10.18
N THR A 160 -21.46 10.53 -10.14
CA THR A 160 -21.21 11.43 -11.28
C THR A 160 -20.67 10.65 -12.47
N THR A 161 -19.63 9.83 -12.26
CA THR A 161 -19.05 8.97 -13.31
C THR A 161 -20.08 7.97 -13.83
N ARG A 162 -20.92 7.39 -12.96
CA ARG A 162 -22.00 6.46 -13.35
C ARG A 162 -23.03 7.14 -14.25
N ILE A 163 -23.44 8.37 -13.91
CA ILE A 163 -24.37 9.16 -14.72
C ILE A 163 -23.77 9.44 -16.09
N ILE A 164 -22.53 9.92 -16.16
CA ILE A 164 -21.85 10.19 -17.43
C ILE A 164 -21.74 8.91 -18.27
N ALA A 165 -21.27 7.82 -17.67
CA ALA A 165 -21.15 6.53 -18.37
C ALA A 165 -22.49 6.05 -18.94
N SER A 166 -23.58 6.21 -18.18
CA SER A 166 -24.92 5.82 -18.62
C SER A 166 -25.49 6.73 -19.70
N GLU A 167 -25.35 8.06 -19.55
CA GLU A 167 -25.95 9.03 -20.46
C GLU A 167 -25.27 8.99 -21.84
N TYR A 168 -23.95 8.86 -21.87
CA TYR A 168 -23.18 8.76 -23.12
C TYR A 168 -23.02 7.32 -23.63
N HIS A 169 -23.59 6.31 -22.95
CA HIS A 169 -23.48 4.90 -23.33
C HIS A 169 -22.01 4.50 -23.55
N LEU A 170 -21.16 4.85 -22.57
CA LEU A 170 -19.72 4.66 -22.69
C LEU A 170 -19.36 3.17 -22.59
N PRO A 171 -18.56 2.65 -23.53
CA PRO A 171 -18.01 1.32 -23.39
C PRO A 171 -16.95 1.30 -22.27
N LYS A 172 -16.69 0.10 -21.74
CA LYS A 172 -15.82 -0.11 -20.57
C LYS A 172 -14.42 0.45 -20.74
N ASP A 173 -13.85 0.35 -21.93
CA ASP A 173 -12.54 0.89 -22.28
C ASP A 173 -12.48 2.41 -22.19
N VAL A 174 -13.54 3.11 -22.64
CA VAL A 174 -13.64 4.58 -22.53
C VAL A 174 -13.85 5.01 -21.08
N ILE A 175 -14.58 4.22 -20.29
CA ILE A 175 -14.72 4.46 -18.86
C ILE A 175 -13.36 4.38 -18.15
N VAL A 176 -12.58 3.32 -18.42
CA VAL A 176 -11.31 3.05 -17.72
C VAL A 176 -10.18 3.94 -18.20
N ASN A 177 -10.12 4.28 -19.50
CA ASN A 177 -8.99 5.01 -20.08
C ASN A 177 -9.34 6.46 -20.47
N GLY A 178 -10.61 6.77 -20.72
CA GLY A 178 -11.05 8.08 -21.21
C GLY A 178 -11.51 9.02 -20.11
N LEU A 179 -12.51 8.63 -19.30
CA LEU A 179 -13.05 9.48 -18.23
C LEU A 179 -11.98 10.01 -17.26
N PRO A 180 -10.96 9.21 -16.89
CA PRO A 180 -9.79 9.72 -16.17
C PRO A 180 -9.12 10.98 -16.72
N LEU A 181 -9.19 11.21 -18.03
CA LEU A 181 -8.48 12.32 -18.69
C LEU A 181 -9.21 13.67 -18.56
N ILE A 182 -10.42 13.70 -17.97
CA ILE A 182 -11.21 14.92 -17.80
C ILE A 182 -10.52 15.86 -16.80
N ASP A 183 -10.22 17.08 -17.26
CA ASP A 183 -9.65 18.15 -16.42
C ASP A 183 -10.72 18.74 -15.48
N THR A 184 -10.84 18.19 -14.27
CA THR A 184 -11.84 18.62 -13.28
C THR A 184 -11.57 19.97 -12.65
N HIS A 185 -10.42 20.61 -12.91
CA HIS A 185 -10.21 22.00 -12.51
C HIS A 185 -11.13 22.99 -13.21
N LYS A 186 -11.63 22.61 -14.39
CA LYS A 186 -12.54 23.40 -15.21
C LYS A 186 -14.01 23.14 -14.88
N THR A 187 -14.30 22.35 -13.85
CA THR A 187 -15.65 22.00 -13.39
C THR A 187 -15.88 22.44 -11.94
N ILE A 188 -17.12 22.38 -11.48
CA ILE A 188 -17.52 22.60 -10.08
C ILE A 188 -16.79 21.62 -9.14
N ILE A 189 -16.43 20.42 -9.63
CA ILE A 189 -15.65 19.43 -8.87
C ILE A 189 -14.34 20.05 -8.38
N GLY A 190 -13.65 20.85 -9.19
CA GLY A 190 -12.41 21.53 -8.81
C GLY A 190 -12.56 22.50 -7.62
N THR A 191 -13.77 22.98 -7.34
CA THR A 191 -14.03 23.83 -6.15
C THR A 191 -14.12 23.01 -4.85
N VAL A 192 -14.53 21.74 -4.96
CA VAL A 192 -14.71 20.83 -3.82
C VAL A 192 -13.46 19.98 -3.60
N CYS A 193 -12.78 19.57 -4.67
CA CYS A 193 -11.50 18.86 -4.63
C CYS A 193 -10.28 19.79 -4.53
N SER A 194 -10.49 21.06 -4.15
CA SER A 194 -9.48 22.12 -4.23
C SER A 194 -8.19 21.82 -3.45
N ASP A 195 -8.26 21.04 -2.37
CA ASP A 195 -7.07 20.68 -1.59
C ASP A 195 -6.13 19.71 -2.32
N PHE A 196 -6.65 18.79 -3.15
CA PHE A 196 -5.86 17.85 -3.95
C PHE A 196 -5.37 18.45 -5.26
N THR A 197 -6.16 19.35 -5.81
CA THR A 197 -6.01 19.86 -7.17
C THR A 197 -5.18 21.16 -7.18
N ARG A 198 -5.31 22.04 -6.17
CA ARG A 198 -4.50 23.26 -6.01
C ARG A 198 -3.64 23.18 -4.75
N PRO A 199 -2.45 22.54 -4.81
CA PRO A 199 -1.60 22.46 -3.64
C PRO A 199 -1.20 23.86 -3.18
N ALA A 200 -1.36 24.12 -1.88
CA ALA A 200 -0.74 25.29 -1.27
C ALA A 200 0.79 25.18 -1.40
N PRO A 201 1.51 26.31 -1.56
CA PRO A 201 2.96 26.28 -1.64
C PRO A 201 3.55 25.69 -0.34
N CYS A 202 4.34 24.63 -0.47
CA CYS A 202 5.05 24.01 0.64
C CYS A 202 6.38 24.71 0.89
N LYS A 203 6.79 24.79 2.17
CA LYS A 203 8.11 25.25 2.58
C LYS A 203 8.94 24.07 3.07
N VAL A 204 10.27 24.21 2.96
CA VAL A 204 11.19 23.24 3.53
C VAL A 204 11.20 23.41 5.05
N GLU A 205 10.56 22.47 5.74
CA GLU A 205 10.52 22.40 7.21
C GLU A 205 11.43 21.29 7.74
N ARG A 206 11.88 21.43 8.99
CA ARG A 206 12.71 20.42 9.69
C ARG A 206 11.94 19.15 10.05
N TYR A 207 10.66 19.26 10.39
CA TYR A 207 9.88 18.11 10.85
C TYR A 207 8.83 17.69 9.84
N ARG A 208 8.52 16.40 9.84
CA ARG A 208 7.42 15.83 9.07
C ARG A 208 6.10 16.40 9.60
N THR A 209 5.18 16.75 8.71
CA THR A 209 3.79 16.99 9.13
C THR A 209 3.18 15.68 9.64
N VAL A 210 2.10 15.76 10.43
CA VAL A 210 1.38 14.55 10.89
C VAL A 210 0.71 13.83 9.73
N SER A 211 0.20 14.58 8.75
CA SER A 211 -0.47 14.02 7.56
C SER A 211 0.48 13.55 6.47
N GLY A 212 1.80 13.74 6.59
CA GLY A 212 2.76 13.46 5.52
C GLY A 212 2.75 14.46 4.36
N ARG A 213 1.84 15.46 4.36
CA ARG A 213 1.80 16.53 3.37
C ARG A 213 3.12 17.30 3.34
N CYS A 214 3.51 17.79 2.16
CA CYS A 214 4.76 18.52 1.93
C CYS A 214 6.04 17.68 2.14
N ASN A 215 5.95 16.34 2.13
CA ASN A 215 7.14 15.52 1.94
C ASN A 215 7.79 15.87 0.59
N ASN A 216 7.02 15.76 -0.48
CA ASN A 216 7.37 16.23 -1.81
C ASN A 216 6.91 17.69 -1.98
N LEU A 217 7.79 18.57 -2.46
CA LEU A 217 7.51 20.00 -2.57
C LEU A 217 6.69 20.34 -3.83
N ASP A 218 6.92 19.63 -4.92
CA ASP A 218 6.22 19.80 -6.21
C ASP A 218 4.87 19.07 -6.20
N ASN A 219 4.81 17.97 -5.44
CA ASN A 219 3.64 17.12 -5.27
C ASN A 219 3.26 16.92 -3.81
N PRO A 220 2.72 17.96 -3.12
CA PRO A 220 2.49 17.92 -1.67
C PRO A 220 1.63 16.79 -1.12
N HIS A 221 0.87 16.10 -1.97
CA HIS A 221 -0.05 15.01 -1.59
C HIS A 221 0.54 13.61 -1.74
N TRP A 222 1.67 13.45 -2.45
CA TRP A 222 2.31 12.14 -2.57
C TRP A 222 2.75 11.62 -1.20
N GLY A 223 2.25 10.43 -0.85
CA GLY A 223 2.45 9.82 0.47
C GLY A 223 1.66 10.45 1.62
N SER A 224 0.76 11.41 1.37
CA SER A 224 -0.06 12.01 2.43
C SER A 224 -1.20 11.09 2.87
N SER A 225 -1.58 11.16 4.15
CA SER A 225 -2.75 10.43 4.66
C SER A 225 -4.05 10.97 4.07
N LEU A 226 -5.10 10.13 4.10
CA LEU A 226 -6.41 10.44 3.50
C LEU A 226 -6.32 10.77 1.99
N SER A 227 -5.35 10.16 1.30
CA SER A 227 -5.17 10.23 -0.14
C SER A 227 -5.47 8.88 -0.80
N THR A 228 -5.53 8.88 -2.13
CA THR A 228 -5.78 7.67 -2.92
C THR A 228 -4.52 6.83 -3.04
N PHE A 229 -4.64 5.50 -2.98
CA PHE A 229 -3.53 4.61 -3.30
C PHE A 229 -3.09 4.78 -4.76
N LYS A 230 -1.78 4.78 -5.01
CA LYS A 230 -1.25 4.71 -6.38
C LYS A 230 -1.58 3.35 -7.01
N ARG A 231 -1.51 3.24 -8.33
CA ARG A 231 -1.79 2.00 -9.05
C ARG A 231 -0.64 1.68 -10.00
N PHE A 232 -0.07 0.48 -9.88
CA PHE A 232 0.94 0.00 -10.83
C PHE A 232 0.31 -0.48 -12.14
N LEU A 233 -0.91 -1.02 -12.05
CA LEU A 233 -1.73 -1.42 -13.20
C LEU A 233 -3.11 -0.76 -13.07
N LEU A 234 -3.74 -0.50 -14.21
CA LEU A 234 -5.11 0.03 -14.25
C LEU A 234 -6.06 -0.90 -13.48
N PRO A 235 -7.08 -0.36 -12.80
CA PRO A 235 -8.02 -1.19 -12.06
C PRO A 235 -8.89 -2.03 -13.00
N GLU A 236 -9.12 -3.28 -12.63
CA GLU A 236 -10.04 -4.18 -13.33
C GLU A 236 -11.29 -4.44 -12.48
N TYR A 237 -12.38 -3.77 -12.85
CA TYR A 237 -13.75 -3.96 -12.33
C TYR A 237 -14.63 -4.70 -13.34
N GLU A 238 -15.74 -5.30 -12.90
CA GLU A 238 -16.71 -5.98 -13.77
C GLU A 238 -17.25 -5.00 -14.83
N ASP A 239 -17.73 -3.84 -14.39
CA ASP A 239 -18.33 -2.79 -15.20
C ASP A 239 -17.35 -1.66 -15.59
N GLY A 240 -16.06 -1.79 -15.23
CA GLY A 240 -15.05 -0.75 -15.42
C GLY A 240 -15.15 0.42 -14.42
N LEU A 241 -16.09 0.37 -13.48
CA LEU A 241 -16.28 1.40 -12.46
C LEU A 241 -15.97 0.86 -11.08
N ASP A 242 -16.90 0.17 -10.43
CA ASP A 242 -16.82 -0.15 -9.00
C ASP A 242 -17.34 -1.53 -8.65
N LYS A 243 -17.99 -2.23 -9.60
CA LYS A 243 -18.50 -3.58 -9.34
C LYS A 243 -17.33 -4.56 -9.25
N PRO A 244 -17.15 -5.24 -8.10
CA PRO A 244 -16.13 -6.25 -7.96
C PRO A 244 -16.28 -7.32 -9.05
N LYS A 245 -15.15 -7.86 -9.53
CA LYS A 245 -15.16 -8.91 -10.55
C LYS A 245 -15.93 -10.13 -10.08
N VAL A 246 -16.85 -10.58 -10.92
CA VAL A 246 -17.62 -11.83 -10.74
C VAL A 246 -17.53 -12.72 -11.98
N THR A 247 -17.10 -12.16 -13.10
CA THR A 247 -16.85 -12.87 -14.35
C THR A 247 -15.35 -12.96 -14.64
N SER A 248 -14.92 -14.13 -15.09
CA SER A 248 -13.56 -14.44 -15.47
C SER A 248 -13.16 -13.76 -16.78
N LYS A 249 -11.86 -13.71 -17.07
CA LYS A 249 -11.34 -13.21 -18.37
C LYS A 249 -11.88 -14.00 -19.57
N HIS A 250 -12.41 -15.19 -19.33
CA HIS A 250 -12.96 -16.12 -20.31
C HIS A 250 -14.49 -16.18 -20.31
N GLY A 251 -15.16 -15.23 -19.63
CA GLY A 251 -16.62 -15.11 -19.62
C GLY A 251 -17.34 -16.12 -18.70
N GLN A 252 -16.62 -16.84 -17.84
CA GLN A 252 -17.21 -17.79 -16.89
C GLN A 252 -17.39 -17.16 -15.51
N PRO A 253 -18.31 -17.64 -14.65
CA PRO A 253 -18.38 -17.17 -13.27
C PRO A 253 -17.08 -17.44 -12.50
N LEU A 254 -16.56 -16.45 -11.79
CA LEU A 254 -15.43 -16.62 -10.88
C LEU A 254 -15.83 -17.46 -9.66
N PRO A 255 -14.90 -18.25 -9.10
CA PRO A 255 -15.16 -18.96 -7.87
C PRO A 255 -15.36 -17.99 -6.71
N SER A 256 -16.20 -18.39 -5.75
CA SER A 256 -16.34 -17.69 -4.48
C SER A 256 -15.00 -17.68 -3.74
N PRO A 257 -14.55 -16.54 -3.17
CA PRO A 257 -13.36 -16.50 -2.32
C PRO A 257 -13.35 -17.54 -1.20
N ARG A 258 -14.54 -17.87 -0.65
CA ARG A 258 -14.67 -18.91 0.38
C ARG A 258 -14.40 -20.31 -0.14
N MET A 259 -14.74 -20.58 -1.40
CA MET A 259 -14.41 -21.86 -2.04
C MET A 259 -12.90 -21.97 -2.26
N VAL A 260 -12.25 -20.90 -2.73
CA VAL A 260 -10.79 -20.85 -2.90
C VAL A 260 -10.10 -21.03 -1.56
N SER A 261 -10.53 -20.30 -0.51
CA SER A 261 -10.00 -20.44 0.84
C SER A 261 -10.12 -21.86 1.38
N ALA A 262 -11.32 -22.46 1.31
CA ALA A 262 -11.57 -23.80 1.84
C ALA A 262 -10.89 -24.93 1.06
N HIS A 263 -10.59 -24.73 -0.24
CA HIS A 263 -10.03 -25.77 -1.10
C HIS A 263 -8.51 -25.64 -1.29
N VAL A 264 -8.02 -24.42 -1.52
CA VAL A 264 -6.61 -24.10 -1.74
C VAL A 264 -5.92 -23.83 -0.42
N HIS A 265 -6.44 -22.88 0.38
CA HIS A 265 -5.79 -22.34 1.57
C HIS A 265 -6.16 -23.08 2.86
N ARG A 266 -5.95 -24.40 2.84
CA ARG A 266 -6.29 -25.28 3.96
C ARG A 266 -5.23 -25.23 5.04
N ASP A 267 -5.67 -25.39 6.29
CA ASP A 267 -4.77 -25.67 7.39
C ASP A 267 -4.25 -27.11 7.25
N GLU A 268 -2.98 -27.25 6.91
CA GLU A 268 -2.29 -28.53 6.78
C GLU A 268 -1.40 -28.86 7.99
N GLY A 269 -1.52 -28.08 9.07
CA GLY A 269 -0.72 -28.25 10.29
C GLY A 269 0.47 -27.30 10.35
N LEU A 270 1.52 -27.72 11.05
CA LEU A 270 2.72 -26.92 11.27
C LEU A 270 3.69 -27.11 10.10
N HIS A 271 4.02 -26.01 9.43
CA HIS A 271 5.09 -25.92 8.46
C HIS A 271 6.13 -24.95 9.01
N ASP A 272 7.23 -25.47 9.56
CA ASP A 272 8.26 -24.63 10.16
C ASP A 272 9.05 -23.87 9.10
N HIS A 273 9.43 -22.63 9.44
CA HIS A 273 10.34 -21.81 8.66
C HIS A 273 11.39 -21.14 9.55
N ALA A 274 12.33 -20.40 8.97
CA ALA A 274 13.54 -19.94 9.66
C ALA A 274 13.34 -18.64 10.48
N ILE A 275 12.09 -18.19 10.65
CA ILE A 275 11.76 -16.92 11.31
C ILE A 275 10.87 -17.11 12.53
N THR A 276 10.91 -16.12 13.42
CA THR A 276 10.08 -16.08 14.63
C THR A 276 8.80 -15.30 14.40
N ILE A 277 7.84 -15.42 15.31
CA ILE A 277 6.61 -14.60 15.29
C ILE A 277 6.92 -13.09 15.39
N MET A 278 8.08 -12.68 15.92
CA MET A 278 8.52 -11.28 15.91
C MET A 278 8.58 -10.71 14.49
N ALA A 279 8.98 -11.51 13.48
CA ALA A 279 8.97 -11.06 12.09
C ALA A 279 7.54 -10.76 11.60
N VAL A 280 6.57 -11.59 11.99
CA VAL A 280 5.15 -11.42 11.65
C VAL A 280 4.57 -10.19 12.33
N ALA A 281 4.84 -10.00 13.62
CA ALA A 281 4.41 -8.84 14.38
C ALA A 281 5.04 -7.53 13.84
N TRP A 282 6.32 -7.56 13.47
CA TRP A 282 6.99 -6.43 12.82
C TRP A 282 6.38 -6.11 11.46
N GLY A 283 6.16 -7.14 10.62
CA GLY A 283 5.51 -6.98 9.32
C GLY A 283 4.14 -6.32 9.44
N GLN A 284 3.32 -6.74 10.40
CA GLN A 284 2.03 -6.11 10.67
C GLN A 284 2.16 -4.67 11.16
N ALA A 285 3.11 -4.37 12.05
CA ALA A 285 3.35 -3.00 12.51
C ALA A 285 3.76 -2.07 11.35
N ILE A 286 4.60 -2.55 10.41
CA ILE A 286 4.99 -1.79 9.22
C ILE A 286 3.81 -1.63 8.24
N ASP A 287 2.96 -2.65 8.06
CA ASP A 287 1.72 -2.52 7.27
C ASP A 287 0.84 -1.39 7.81
N HIS A 288 0.73 -1.32 9.14
CA HIS A 288 -0.11 -0.37 9.84
C HIS A 288 0.46 1.05 9.86
N ASP A 289 1.79 1.22 9.79
CA ASP A 289 2.43 2.54 9.60
C ASP A 289 2.11 3.09 8.20
N MET A 290 2.17 2.23 7.18
CA MET A 290 2.06 2.64 5.79
C MET A 290 0.62 2.79 5.28
N THR A 291 -0.34 2.05 5.85
CA THR A 291 -1.64 1.86 5.18
C THR A 291 -2.81 1.68 6.13
N LEU A 292 -3.96 2.26 5.79
CA LEU A 292 -5.26 1.91 6.35
C LEU A 292 -6.34 2.18 5.29
N THR A 293 -7.20 1.20 5.02
CA THR A 293 -8.40 1.43 4.21
C THR A 293 -9.56 1.77 5.13
N ALA A 294 -10.14 2.96 5.01
CA ALA A 294 -11.23 3.38 5.88
C ALA A 294 -12.44 2.44 5.75
N GLU A 295 -12.90 1.89 6.87
CA GLU A 295 -14.21 1.23 6.97
C GLU A 295 -15.20 2.21 7.60
N THR A 296 -16.35 2.42 6.97
CA THR A 296 -17.39 3.28 7.53
C THR A 296 -17.97 2.66 8.81
N LYS A 297 -17.63 3.22 9.97
CA LYS A 297 -18.30 2.98 11.26
C LYS A 297 -18.64 4.31 11.92
N ARG A 298 -19.86 4.37 12.46
CA ARG A 298 -20.44 5.52 13.21
C ARG A 298 -19.82 5.63 14.62
N SER A 299 -19.59 6.88 14.99
CA SER A 299 -18.89 7.53 16.14
C SER A 299 -19.58 7.45 17.53
N SER A 300 -19.14 8.27 18.51
CA SER A 300 -18.15 8.03 19.58
C SER A 300 -18.50 8.76 20.89
N LEU A 301 -17.76 8.60 22.03
CA LEU A 301 -17.44 9.60 23.11
C LEU A 301 -17.02 9.04 24.53
N PRO A 302 -16.37 9.84 25.45
CA PRO A 302 -15.40 9.40 26.51
C PRO A 302 -15.64 9.67 28.02
N VAL A 303 -14.74 9.16 28.92
CA VAL A 303 -14.00 9.93 30.00
C VAL A 303 -13.07 9.12 30.99
N PHE A 304 -11.92 9.76 31.38
CA PHE A 304 -10.71 9.58 32.30
C PHE A 304 -10.60 8.60 33.51
N ARG A 305 -9.48 8.49 34.29
CA ARG A 305 -8.00 8.25 34.19
C ARG A 305 -7.33 8.65 35.54
N GLU A 306 -6.84 7.72 36.36
CA GLU A 306 -5.91 7.95 37.51
C GLU A 306 -5.15 6.63 37.82
N PHE A 307 -4.01 6.61 38.56
CA PHE A 307 -3.34 5.43 39.19
C PHE A 307 -1.91 4.93 38.79
N GLY A 308 -1.04 5.71 38.14
CA GLY A 308 0.45 5.67 38.33
C GLY A 308 1.26 4.34 38.32
N LEU A 309 1.48 3.73 37.15
CA LEU A 309 2.50 2.69 36.84
C LEU A 309 3.33 3.10 35.59
N LYS A 310 4.42 2.39 35.23
CA LYS A 310 5.16 2.65 33.97
C LYS A 310 4.23 2.48 32.75
N ASP A 311 4.40 3.35 31.75
CA ASP A 311 3.40 3.54 30.70
C ASP A 311 3.11 2.28 29.86
N MET A 312 1.83 1.98 29.70
CA MET A 312 1.24 1.24 28.56
C MET A 312 0.60 2.27 27.62
N MET A 313 0.22 1.86 26.40
CA MET A 313 -0.51 2.77 25.48
C MET A 313 -1.70 3.43 26.18
N PRO A 314 -2.03 4.70 25.84
CA PRO A 314 -3.21 5.37 26.38
C PRO A 314 -4.46 4.47 26.27
N LEU A 315 -5.38 4.56 27.22
CA LEU A 315 -6.66 3.85 27.08
C LEU A 315 -7.58 4.64 26.17
N LYS A 316 -8.39 3.94 25.37
CA LYS A 316 -9.39 4.58 24.54
C LYS A 316 -10.56 5.02 25.39
N LEU A 317 -10.45 6.23 25.92
CA LEU A 317 -11.46 6.77 26.83
C LEU A 317 -12.73 7.11 26.05
N THR A 318 -12.62 7.56 24.79
CA THR A 318 -13.68 7.86 23.80
C THR A 318 -14.12 6.61 23.04
N GLU A 319 -15.35 6.13 23.24
CA GLU A 319 -15.75 4.77 22.82
C GLU A 319 -14.83 3.68 23.39
N PRO A 320 -14.97 3.36 24.68
CA PRO A 320 -14.21 2.31 25.35
C PRO A 320 -14.14 0.97 24.62
N SER A 321 -15.15 0.67 23.78
CA SER A 321 -15.29 -0.58 23.03
C SER A 321 -14.87 -0.48 21.56
N ALA A 322 -14.46 0.70 21.05
CA ALA A 322 -14.16 0.86 19.64
C ALA A 322 -12.79 0.27 19.28
N GLY A 323 -12.80 -0.94 18.71
CA GLY A 323 -11.61 -1.65 18.22
C GLY A 323 -11.30 -2.93 18.99
N CYS A 324 -11.96 -3.19 20.12
CA CYS A 324 -11.80 -4.40 20.93
C CYS A 324 -13.13 -4.90 21.51
N ILE A 325 -13.21 -6.16 21.95
CA ILE A 325 -14.38 -6.77 22.57
C ILE A 325 -14.19 -6.74 24.09
N ARG A 326 -14.87 -5.86 24.82
CA ARG A 326 -14.67 -5.68 26.27
C ARG A 326 -15.30 -6.81 27.08
N PRO A 327 -14.58 -7.38 28.07
CA PRO A 327 -15.14 -8.40 28.96
C PRO A 327 -16.06 -7.78 30.02
N ASN A 328 -15.80 -6.54 30.42
CA ASN A 328 -16.60 -5.76 31.38
C ASN A 328 -16.32 -4.25 31.21
N ASP A 329 -17.01 -3.42 32.01
CA ASP A 329 -16.91 -1.97 31.93
C ASP A 329 -15.65 -1.35 32.59
N GLU A 330 -14.81 -2.17 33.23
CA GLU A 330 -13.60 -1.71 33.94
C GLU A 330 -12.33 -1.83 33.08
N VAL A 331 -12.39 -2.60 31.99
CA VAL A 331 -11.24 -2.81 31.09
C VAL A 331 -11.48 -2.09 29.76
N PHE A 332 -10.44 -1.46 29.21
CA PHE A 332 -10.54 -0.58 28.05
C PHE A 332 -9.69 -1.08 26.88
N CYS A 333 -10.05 -0.70 25.65
CA CYS A 333 -9.12 -0.84 24.53
C CYS A 333 -7.91 0.10 24.72
N PHE A 334 -6.77 -0.24 24.11
CA PHE A 334 -5.66 0.69 23.94
C PHE A 334 -5.95 1.69 22.81
N ASP A 335 -5.33 2.85 22.92
CA ASP A 335 -5.39 3.98 22.00
C ASP A 335 -3.98 4.31 21.52
N ALA A 336 -3.84 4.53 20.22
CA ALA A 336 -2.57 4.70 19.54
C ALA A 336 -2.78 5.50 18.25
N GLY A 337 -1.68 5.82 17.56
CA GLY A 337 -1.75 6.48 16.24
C GLY A 337 -2.46 5.65 15.16
N ASP A 338 -2.64 4.34 15.37
CA ASP A 338 -3.39 3.44 14.50
C ASP A 338 -4.56 2.79 15.25
N ASN A 339 -5.74 2.75 14.62
CA ASN A 339 -6.98 2.28 15.25
C ASN A 339 -7.08 0.75 15.35
N ARG A 340 -6.19 -0.01 14.69
CA ARG A 340 -6.14 -1.48 14.73
C ARG A 340 -5.16 -1.99 15.78
N VAL A 341 -4.62 -1.13 16.64
CA VAL A 341 -3.68 -1.53 17.70
C VAL A 341 -4.18 -2.67 18.59
N ASN A 342 -5.49 -2.83 18.73
CA ASN A 342 -6.13 -3.89 19.51
C ASN A 342 -6.54 -5.12 18.68
N GLU A 343 -6.32 -5.11 17.37
CA GLU A 343 -6.75 -6.16 16.44
C GLU A 343 -6.24 -7.54 16.88
N GLN A 344 -4.99 -7.56 17.34
CA GLN A 344 -4.37 -8.71 17.97
C GLN A 344 -3.44 -8.22 19.10
N LEU A 345 -3.22 -9.07 20.12
CA LEU A 345 -2.49 -8.70 21.33
C LEU A 345 -0.99 -8.40 21.12
N VAL A 346 -0.30 -9.19 20.31
CA VAL A 346 1.14 -9.02 20.03
C VAL A 346 1.46 -7.75 19.21
N LEU A 347 0.50 -7.18 18.48
CA LEU A 347 0.63 -5.87 17.83
C LEU A 347 0.66 -4.79 18.92
N ALA A 348 -0.24 -4.86 19.90
CA ALA A 348 -0.24 -3.96 21.04
C ALA A 348 1.09 -4.04 21.83
N VAL A 349 1.73 -5.21 21.89
CA VAL A 349 3.08 -5.37 22.47
C VAL A 349 4.12 -4.54 21.70
N VAL A 350 4.17 -4.64 20.36
CA VAL A 350 5.10 -3.88 19.53
C VAL A 350 4.85 -2.38 19.64
N HIS A 351 3.59 -1.93 19.60
CA HIS A 351 3.26 -0.52 19.80
C HIS A 351 3.70 -0.01 21.18
N THR A 352 3.55 -0.83 22.23
CA THR A 352 4.00 -0.48 23.58
C THR A 352 5.51 -0.28 23.64
N LEU A 353 6.30 -1.13 22.97
CA LEU A 353 7.76 -0.99 22.90
C LEU A 353 8.18 0.36 22.30
N PHE A 354 7.57 0.78 21.19
CA PHE A 354 7.94 2.04 20.53
C PHE A 354 7.43 3.30 21.23
N MET A 355 6.28 3.21 21.91
CA MET A 355 5.83 4.27 22.80
C MET A 355 6.84 4.47 23.96
N ARG A 356 7.26 3.38 24.61
CA ARG A 356 8.27 3.43 25.66
C ARG A 356 9.60 3.99 25.15
N GLU A 357 10.01 3.59 23.94
CA GLU A 357 11.26 4.08 23.34
C GLU A 357 11.22 5.59 23.08
N HIS A 358 10.08 6.11 22.59
CA HIS A 358 9.90 7.55 22.44
C HIS A 358 10.07 8.28 23.78
N ASN A 359 9.38 7.84 24.83
CA ASN A 359 9.44 8.47 26.16
C ASN A 359 10.86 8.39 26.74
N ARG A 360 11.56 7.27 26.54
CA ARG A 360 12.96 7.08 26.95
C ARG A 360 13.88 8.07 26.25
N ILE A 361 13.81 8.17 24.93
CA ILE A 361 14.62 9.11 24.13
C ILE A 361 14.35 10.55 24.58
N VAL A 362 13.08 10.94 24.70
CA VAL A 362 12.69 12.30 25.11
C VAL A 362 13.21 12.63 26.51
N THR A 363 13.12 11.68 27.45
CA THR A 363 13.63 11.85 28.82
C THR A 363 15.14 12.10 28.83
N GLU A 364 15.90 11.34 28.04
CA GLU A 364 17.36 11.54 27.94
C GLU A 364 17.73 12.83 27.19
N LEU A 365 16.97 13.19 26.15
CA LEU A 365 17.17 14.46 25.42
C LEU A 365 16.92 15.67 26.33
N ALA A 366 15.93 15.61 27.22
CA ALA A 366 15.64 16.69 28.17
C ALA A 366 16.78 16.89 29.19
N LYS A 367 17.46 15.81 29.60
CA LYS A 367 18.62 15.89 30.50
C LYS A 367 19.82 16.56 29.82
N VAL A 368 20.07 16.21 28.55
CA VAL A 368 21.20 16.75 27.78
C VAL A 368 20.91 18.16 27.25
N ASN A 369 19.64 18.48 26.99
CA ASN A 369 19.19 19.77 26.48
C ASN A 369 18.13 20.42 27.41
N PRO A 370 18.50 20.91 28.61
CA PRO A 370 17.53 21.50 29.56
C PRO A 370 16.83 22.78 29.07
N HIS A 371 17.25 23.31 27.92
CA HIS A 371 16.73 24.52 27.30
C HIS A 371 15.67 24.23 26.22
N TRP A 372 15.43 22.96 25.88
CA TRP A 372 14.38 22.58 24.93
C TRP A 372 13.02 22.58 25.62
N ASP A 373 12.01 23.07 24.90
CA ASP A 373 10.62 22.96 25.31
C ASP A 373 10.02 21.60 24.91
N ASP A 374 8.79 21.34 25.36
CA ASP A 374 8.09 20.08 25.13
C ASP A 374 7.88 19.77 23.65
N GLU A 375 7.60 20.78 22.82
CA GLU A 375 7.39 20.60 21.37
C GLU A 375 8.69 20.17 20.68
N LYS A 376 9.80 20.83 20.99
CA LYS A 376 11.12 20.47 20.46
C LYS A 376 11.51 19.06 20.88
N LEU A 377 11.29 18.72 22.14
CA LEU A 377 11.54 17.38 22.67
C LEU A 377 10.72 16.31 21.95
N TYR A 378 9.41 16.53 21.80
CA TYR A 378 8.52 15.63 21.08
C TYR A 378 8.95 15.42 19.63
N GLN A 379 9.22 16.49 18.88
CA GLN A 379 9.56 16.38 17.46
C GLN A 379 10.92 15.70 17.23
N GLU A 380 11.93 15.97 18.07
CA GLU A 380 13.23 15.27 17.98
C GLU A 380 13.10 13.79 18.37
N GLY A 381 12.33 13.47 19.43
CA GLY A 381 12.03 12.10 19.80
C GLY A 381 11.30 11.34 18.69
N ARG A 382 10.28 11.96 18.08
CA ARG A 382 9.53 11.40 16.93
C ARG A 382 10.44 11.20 15.72
N HIS A 383 11.33 12.14 15.44
CA HIS A 383 12.26 12.08 14.32
C HIS A 383 13.27 10.93 14.47
N ILE A 384 13.82 10.72 15.68
CA ILE A 384 14.73 9.60 15.97
C ILE A 384 14.00 8.25 15.91
N VAL A 385 12.81 8.14 16.51
CA VAL A 385 12.02 6.90 16.46
C VAL A 385 11.67 6.52 15.01
N ALA A 386 11.29 7.48 14.17
CA ALA A 386 11.05 7.23 12.74
C ALA A 386 12.31 6.69 12.04
N ALA A 387 13.49 7.25 12.34
CA ALA A 387 14.76 6.76 11.80
C ALA A 387 15.09 5.34 12.27
N ILE A 388 14.81 5.00 13.54
CA ILE A 388 14.99 3.65 14.09
C ILE A 388 14.10 2.64 13.36
N ILE A 389 12.81 2.96 13.15
CA ILE A 389 11.87 2.09 12.45
C ILE A 389 12.30 1.87 11.00
N GLN A 390 12.69 2.95 10.29
CA GLN A 390 13.26 2.86 8.94
C GLN A 390 14.51 1.99 8.91
N HIS A 391 15.43 2.19 9.85
CA HIS A 391 16.67 1.42 9.93
C HIS A 391 16.41 -0.07 10.16
N ILE A 392 15.64 -0.45 11.19
CA ILE A 392 15.34 -1.86 11.49
C ILE A 392 14.61 -2.52 10.31
N THR A 393 13.67 -1.83 9.69
CA THR A 393 12.89 -2.38 8.56
C THR A 393 13.80 -2.73 7.38
N TYR A 394 14.68 -1.82 6.97
CA TYR A 394 15.53 -2.04 5.79
C TYR A 394 16.80 -2.84 6.10
N ASN A 395 17.25 -2.87 7.36
CA ASN A 395 18.46 -3.57 7.79
C ASN A 395 18.22 -5.01 8.27
N GLU A 396 17.08 -5.27 8.92
CA GLU A 396 16.80 -6.57 9.54
C GLU A 396 15.61 -7.28 8.88
N PHE A 397 14.51 -6.57 8.61
CA PHE A 397 13.29 -7.19 8.10
C PHE A 397 13.35 -7.50 6.59
N LEU A 398 13.52 -6.48 5.74
CA LEU A 398 13.49 -6.63 4.27
C LEU A 398 14.51 -7.63 3.71
N PRO A 399 15.75 -7.74 4.21
CA PRO A 399 16.70 -8.74 3.72
C PRO A 399 16.21 -10.17 3.82
N MET A 400 15.47 -10.51 4.89
CA MET A 400 14.90 -11.86 5.04
C MET A 400 13.72 -12.07 4.08
N ILE A 401 12.88 -11.03 3.92
CA ILE A 401 11.69 -11.12 3.09
C ILE A 401 12.03 -11.22 1.61
N LEU A 402 12.94 -10.39 1.12
CA LEU A 402 13.21 -10.22 -0.32
C LEU A 402 14.46 -10.96 -0.80
N GLY A 403 15.37 -11.30 0.12
CA GLY A 403 16.68 -11.84 -0.21
C GLY A 403 17.64 -10.79 -0.80
N LYS A 404 18.93 -11.15 -0.83
CA LYS A 404 20.04 -10.27 -1.20
C LYS A 404 19.91 -9.70 -2.62
N ASP A 405 19.44 -10.50 -3.56
CA ASP A 405 19.39 -10.12 -4.98
C ASP A 405 18.35 -9.02 -5.20
N MET A 406 17.17 -9.14 -4.60
CA MET A 406 16.12 -8.12 -4.70
C MET A 406 16.46 -6.87 -3.90
N MET A 407 17.09 -7.01 -2.72
CA MET A 407 17.63 -5.88 -1.97
C MET A 407 18.63 -5.07 -2.80
N THR A 408 19.50 -5.75 -3.56
CA THR A 408 20.47 -5.10 -4.45
C THR A 408 19.80 -4.47 -5.67
N LYS A 409 18.95 -5.24 -6.37
CA LYS A 409 18.23 -4.81 -7.58
C LYS A 409 17.42 -3.53 -7.35
N HIS A 410 16.78 -3.40 -6.20
CA HIS A 410 15.93 -2.27 -5.86
C HIS A 410 16.64 -1.17 -5.07
N GLY A 411 17.95 -1.28 -4.83
CA GLY A 411 18.71 -0.27 -4.11
C GLY A 411 18.26 -0.09 -2.66
N LEU A 412 17.92 -1.19 -1.97
CA LEU A 412 17.38 -1.18 -0.60
C LEU A 412 18.46 -1.41 0.47
N ILE A 413 19.70 -1.71 0.08
CA ILE A 413 20.82 -1.87 0.99
C ILE A 413 21.18 -0.49 1.59
N LEU A 414 21.27 -0.42 2.92
CA LEU A 414 21.57 0.80 3.66
C LEU A 414 23.05 1.18 3.57
N GLN A 415 23.35 2.48 3.74
CA GLN A 415 24.73 2.95 3.76
C GLN A 415 25.40 2.55 5.07
N LYS A 416 26.67 2.15 4.99
CA LYS A 416 27.47 1.83 6.20
C LYS A 416 28.02 3.09 6.87
N HIS A 417 28.36 4.10 6.07
CA HIS A 417 28.93 5.37 6.52
C HIS A 417 28.41 6.51 5.65
N GLY A 418 28.51 7.74 6.14
CA GLY A 418 28.10 8.93 5.39
C GLY A 418 26.59 8.99 5.11
N TYR A 419 26.24 9.66 4.02
CA TYR A 419 24.88 9.97 3.63
C TYR A 419 24.40 9.12 2.46
N PHE A 420 23.07 9.01 2.33
CA PHE A 420 22.40 8.58 1.12
C PHE A 420 22.08 9.80 0.26
N ASP A 421 22.32 9.68 -1.04
CA ASP A 421 22.14 10.72 -2.06
C ASP A 421 21.09 10.36 -3.11
N GLY A 422 20.29 9.31 -2.87
CA GLY A 422 19.31 8.80 -3.83
C GLY A 422 17.90 9.37 -3.70
N TYR A 423 17.66 10.38 -2.86
CA TYR A 423 16.35 11.04 -2.83
C TYR A 423 16.03 11.68 -4.20
N ASP A 424 14.88 11.36 -4.77
CA ASP A 424 14.41 11.88 -6.05
C ASP A 424 12.98 12.45 -5.90
N PRO A 425 12.78 13.78 -6.06
CA PRO A 425 11.45 14.39 -5.97
C PRO A 425 10.50 13.96 -7.10
N LYS A 426 10.95 13.21 -8.11
CA LYS A 426 10.10 12.62 -9.15
C LYS A 426 9.51 11.27 -8.75
N VAL A 427 9.96 10.67 -7.65
CA VAL A 427 9.46 9.39 -7.15
C VAL A 427 8.23 9.61 -6.27
N ASP A 428 7.12 8.93 -6.64
CA ASP A 428 5.89 8.93 -5.86
C ASP A 428 5.94 7.91 -4.71
N ALA A 429 6.14 8.42 -3.50
CA ALA A 429 6.18 7.64 -2.26
C ALA A 429 4.79 7.17 -1.75
N SER A 430 3.71 7.39 -2.50
CA SER A 430 2.39 6.84 -2.16
C SER A 430 2.41 5.32 -2.20
N VAL A 431 1.65 4.65 -1.32
CA VAL A 431 1.58 3.18 -1.33
C VAL A 431 0.60 2.71 -2.41
N SER A 432 0.91 1.58 -3.04
CA SER A 432 0.13 1.07 -4.18
C SER A 432 -1.05 0.18 -3.75
N ALA A 433 -2.16 0.24 -4.49
CA ALA A 433 -3.40 -0.45 -4.12
C ALA A 433 -3.22 -1.97 -4.03
N GLN A 434 -2.45 -2.59 -4.92
CA GLN A 434 -2.21 -4.03 -4.86
C GLN A 434 -1.33 -4.44 -3.67
N PHE A 435 -0.44 -3.54 -3.22
CA PHE A 435 0.42 -3.82 -2.08
C PHE A 435 -0.40 -3.96 -0.80
N ILE A 436 -1.36 -3.05 -0.59
CA ILE A 436 -2.19 -2.97 0.63
C ILE A 436 -3.31 -4.02 0.69
N THR A 437 -3.83 -4.45 -0.47
CA THR A 437 -4.93 -5.43 -0.52
C THR A 437 -4.45 -6.86 -0.69
N ALA A 438 -3.23 -7.06 -1.17
CA ALA A 438 -2.71 -8.38 -1.50
C ALA A 438 -1.25 -8.55 -1.08
N THR A 439 -0.29 -7.86 -1.70
CA THR A 439 1.13 -8.24 -1.59
C THR A 439 1.66 -8.24 -0.15
N PHE A 440 1.39 -7.19 0.63
CA PHE A 440 1.91 -7.09 2.00
C PHE A 440 1.06 -7.87 3.02
N ARG A 441 -0.02 -8.51 2.58
CA ARG A 441 -0.82 -9.47 3.35
C ARG A 441 -0.27 -10.90 3.29
N PHE A 442 0.93 -11.07 2.74
CA PHE A 442 1.65 -12.35 2.77
C PHE A 442 1.81 -12.87 4.21
N GLY A 443 1.97 -11.97 5.19
CA GLY A 443 2.09 -12.34 6.60
C GLY A 443 0.91 -13.12 7.17
N HIS A 444 -0.25 -13.14 6.51
CA HIS A 444 -1.40 -13.93 6.96
C HIS A 444 -1.20 -15.44 6.82
N SER A 445 -0.32 -15.93 5.93
CA SER A 445 0.06 -17.36 5.89
C SER A 445 1.04 -17.74 7.00
N LEU A 446 1.75 -16.76 7.57
CA LEU A 446 2.74 -16.97 8.64
C LEU A 446 2.11 -17.10 10.04
N LEU A 447 0.79 -16.89 10.15
CA LEU A 447 0.09 -16.84 11.43
C LEU A 447 -0.02 -18.24 12.06
N PRO A 448 0.42 -18.41 13.32
CA PRO A 448 0.31 -19.68 14.03
C PRO A 448 -1.11 -19.89 14.57
N SER A 449 -1.44 -21.13 14.91
CA SER A 449 -2.73 -21.45 15.56
C SER A 449 -2.78 -21.04 17.04
N THR A 450 -1.63 -20.82 17.67
CA THR A 450 -1.51 -20.36 19.05
C THR A 450 -0.40 -19.35 19.19
N ILE A 451 -0.51 -18.44 20.16
CA ILE A 451 0.58 -17.54 20.58
C ILE A 451 1.12 -18.01 21.92
N GLU A 452 2.44 -18.08 22.02
CA GLU A 452 3.14 -18.58 23.20
C GLU A 452 3.59 -17.46 24.14
N ARG A 453 3.68 -17.79 25.42
CA ARG A 453 4.33 -17.00 26.47
C ARG A 453 5.56 -17.74 26.96
N TRP A 454 6.65 -16.99 27.09
CA TRP A 454 7.94 -17.51 27.51
C TRP A 454 8.50 -16.70 28.68
N SER A 455 9.29 -17.34 29.54
CA SER A 455 9.98 -16.62 30.61
C SER A 455 11.17 -15.82 30.05
N PRO A 456 11.66 -14.80 30.79
CA PRO A 456 12.90 -14.09 30.45
C PRO A 456 14.14 -15.00 30.32
N ASN A 457 14.07 -16.23 30.82
CA ASN A 457 15.13 -17.25 30.70
C ASN A 457 14.90 -18.22 29.54
N HIS A 458 14.08 -17.85 28.55
CA HIS A 458 13.77 -18.68 27.37
C HIS A 458 13.19 -20.06 27.75
N LYS A 459 12.29 -20.09 28.74
CA LYS A 459 11.48 -21.30 29.04
C LYS A 459 10.02 -21.08 28.68
N TYR A 460 9.44 -22.00 27.91
CA TYR A 460 8.01 -22.04 27.62
C TYR A 460 7.19 -22.00 28.92
N ILE A 461 6.14 -21.17 28.94
CA ILE A 461 5.22 -21.05 30.07
C ILE A 461 3.86 -21.62 29.70
N ALA A 462 3.26 -21.11 28.63
CA ALA A 462 1.92 -21.44 28.19
C ALA A 462 1.68 -20.96 26.75
N SER A 463 0.61 -21.43 26.13
CA SER A 463 0.12 -20.98 24.83
C SER A 463 -1.37 -20.68 24.90
N GLN A 464 -1.85 -19.77 24.06
CA GLN A 464 -3.27 -19.46 23.90
C GLN A 464 -3.65 -19.45 22.43
N ARG A 465 -4.89 -19.84 22.10
CA ARG A 465 -5.37 -19.85 20.71
C ARG A 465 -5.41 -18.44 20.15
N LEU A 466 -5.01 -18.30 18.89
CA LEU A 466 -5.00 -16.99 18.25
C LEU A 466 -6.40 -16.36 18.23
N SER A 467 -7.45 -17.12 17.92
CA SER A 467 -8.83 -16.61 17.89
C SER A 467 -9.34 -16.04 19.22
N GLU A 468 -8.80 -16.51 20.35
CA GLU A 468 -9.15 -16.02 21.69
C GLU A 468 -8.46 -14.70 22.06
N MET A 469 -7.50 -14.25 21.25
CA MET A 469 -6.69 -13.05 21.48
C MET A 469 -7.02 -11.92 20.51
N LEU A 470 -7.72 -12.21 19.42
CA LEU A 470 -8.14 -11.21 18.44
C LEU A 470 -9.16 -10.25 19.05
N ARG A 471 -8.89 -8.94 18.97
CA ARG A 471 -9.69 -7.87 19.58
C ARG A 471 -9.81 -8.00 21.10
N GLN A 472 -8.87 -8.68 21.76
CA GLN A 472 -8.90 -8.97 23.21
C GLN A 472 -7.51 -8.77 23.86
N PRO A 473 -7.01 -7.53 23.97
CA PRO A 473 -5.62 -7.26 24.39
C PRO A 473 -5.40 -7.33 25.92
N TYR A 474 -6.38 -7.81 26.68
CA TYR A 474 -6.48 -7.62 28.14
C TYR A 474 -5.46 -8.40 28.96
N ASP A 475 -4.86 -9.40 28.35
CA ASP A 475 -3.73 -10.12 28.93
C ASP A 475 -2.55 -9.19 29.22
N LEU A 476 -2.42 -8.07 28.51
CA LEU A 476 -1.38 -7.07 28.76
C LEU A 476 -1.60 -6.26 30.05
N TYR A 477 -2.78 -6.35 30.68
CA TYR A 477 -3.02 -5.77 32.01
C TYR A 477 -2.38 -6.59 33.12
N LYS A 478 -2.00 -7.85 32.85
CA LYS A 478 -1.40 -8.73 33.83
C LYS A 478 0.10 -8.42 33.93
N GLY A 479 0.55 -8.08 35.14
CA GLY A 479 1.94 -7.73 35.40
C GLY A 479 2.92 -8.80 34.87
N GLY A 480 3.94 -8.35 34.12
CA GLY A 480 4.96 -9.21 33.52
C GLY A 480 4.53 -9.99 32.27
N TRP A 481 3.26 -9.96 31.86
CA TRP A 481 2.81 -10.72 30.68
C TRP A 481 3.27 -10.08 29.37
N CYS A 482 3.43 -8.75 29.32
CA CYS A 482 4.01 -8.06 28.16
C CYS A 482 5.37 -8.66 27.80
N ASP A 483 6.30 -8.73 28.76
CA ASP A 483 7.61 -9.35 28.58
C ASP A 483 7.52 -10.83 28.19
N GLN A 484 6.57 -11.57 28.77
CA GLN A 484 6.39 -12.98 28.41
C GLN A 484 5.94 -13.17 26.97
N TYR A 485 5.10 -12.26 26.45
CA TYR A 485 4.72 -12.24 25.05
C TYR A 485 5.86 -11.74 24.16
N ILE A 486 6.65 -10.75 24.56
CA ILE A 486 7.87 -10.35 23.83
C ILE A 486 8.81 -11.54 23.68
N MET A 487 9.04 -12.30 24.76
CA MET A 487 9.85 -13.51 24.70
C MET A 487 9.19 -14.58 23.84
N GLY A 488 7.87 -14.73 23.87
CA GLY A 488 7.14 -15.60 22.96
C GLY A 488 7.37 -15.26 21.49
N LEU A 489 7.26 -13.97 21.14
CA LEU A 489 7.54 -13.48 19.80
C LEU A 489 8.95 -13.81 19.33
N CYS A 490 9.94 -13.82 20.23
CA CYS A 490 11.34 -14.09 19.88
C CYS A 490 11.70 -15.59 19.88
N ASN A 491 10.93 -16.46 20.53
CA ASN A 491 11.24 -17.90 20.65
C ASN A 491 10.32 -18.78 19.80
N GLN A 492 9.09 -18.35 19.56
CA GLN A 492 8.12 -19.12 18.81
C GLN A 492 8.41 -19.02 17.30
N VAL A 493 8.42 -20.17 16.64
CA VAL A 493 8.54 -20.32 15.18
C VAL A 493 7.27 -19.83 14.49
N ALA A 494 7.40 -19.10 13.37
CA ALA A 494 6.27 -18.74 12.51
C ALA A 494 5.90 -19.88 11.54
N GLN A 495 4.64 -19.91 11.11
CA GLN A 495 4.24 -20.80 10.02
C GLN A 495 4.97 -20.42 8.72
N ALA A 496 5.08 -21.39 7.80
CA ALA A 496 5.75 -21.18 6.53
C ALA A 496 5.01 -20.20 5.62
N MET A 497 5.79 -19.59 4.73
CA MET A 497 5.25 -18.76 3.66
C MET A 497 4.80 -19.66 2.50
N ASP A 498 3.58 -20.17 2.56
CA ASP A 498 3.03 -21.08 1.55
C ASP A 498 1.51 -20.92 1.34
N ASP A 499 0.91 -21.90 0.66
CA ASP A 499 -0.52 -21.92 0.38
C ASP A 499 -1.39 -22.20 1.61
N ALA A 500 -0.84 -22.65 2.74
CA ALA A 500 -1.61 -22.99 3.94
C ALA A 500 -1.91 -21.76 4.82
N VAL A 501 -3.07 -21.78 5.47
CA VAL A 501 -3.48 -20.75 6.43
C VAL A 501 -4.24 -21.39 7.60
N THR A 502 -3.88 -21.01 8.83
CA THR A 502 -4.50 -21.57 10.06
C THR A 502 -6.01 -21.37 10.10
N GLN A 503 -6.73 -22.36 10.65
CA GLN A 503 -8.18 -22.26 10.88
C GLN A 503 -8.57 -21.14 11.84
N GLU A 504 -7.66 -20.69 12.70
CA GLU A 504 -7.90 -19.60 13.63
C GLU A 504 -8.30 -18.29 12.92
N VAL A 505 -7.85 -18.10 11.67
CA VAL A 505 -8.20 -16.92 10.86
C VAL A 505 -9.03 -17.24 9.61
N THR A 506 -9.13 -18.50 9.17
CA THR A 506 -10.02 -18.88 8.05
C THR A 506 -11.42 -19.31 8.51
N ASN A 507 -11.60 -19.71 9.77
CA ASN A 507 -12.89 -20.12 10.33
C ASN A 507 -13.29 -19.38 11.60
N HIS A 508 -12.32 -18.77 12.30
CA HIS A 508 -12.50 -18.23 13.65
C HIS A 508 -12.07 -16.76 13.78
N LEU A 509 -11.85 -16.06 12.66
CA LEU A 509 -11.44 -14.64 12.67
C LEU A 509 -12.49 -13.80 13.37
N PHE A 510 -12.08 -13.15 14.46
CA PHE A 510 -12.94 -12.36 15.35
C PHE A 510 -14.25 -13.05 15.75
N GLN A 511 -14.21 -14.36 15.99
CA GLN A 511 -15.35 -15.11 16.46
C GLN A 511 -15.90 -14.55 17.76
N GLU A 512 -17.20 -14.27 17.79
CA GLU A 512 -17.90 -13.91 19.01
C GLU A 512 -18.03 -15.13 19.93
N THR A 513 -17.91 -14.94 21.25
CA THR A 513 -17.87 -16.00 22.26
C THR A 513 -19.09 -16.94 22.23
N ASN A 514 -20.24 -16.47 21.75
CA ASN A 514 -21.49 -17.24 21.63
C ASN A 514 -21.70 -17.89 20.25
N LYS A 515 -20.78 -17.72 19.30
CA LYS A 515 -20.86 -18.30 17.95
C LYS A 515 -19.92 -19.49 17.83
N LYS A 516 -20.21 -20.38 16.87
CA LYS A 516 -19.38 -21.56 16.55
C LYS A 516 -18.34 -21.30 15.45
N PHE A 517 -18.48 -20.20 14.73
CA PHE A 517 -17.59 -19.79 13.64
C PHE A 517 -17.49 -18.25 13.63
N GLY A 518 -16.36 -17.76 13.14
CA GLY A 518 -16.08 -16.36 12.86
C GLY A 518 -16.04 -16.07 11.37
N MET A 519 -15.22 -15.10 10.98
CA MET A 519 -14.97 -14.75 9.58
C MET A 519 -13.79 -15.53 9.00
N ASP A 520 -13.55 -15.33 7.70
CA ASP A 520 -12.45 -15.94 6.95
C ASP A 520 -11.56 -14.85 6.34
N LEU A 521 -10.34 -14.73 6.88
CA LEU A 521 -9.36 -13.74 6.48
C LEU A 521 -8.84 -13.93 5.06
N ALA A 522 -8.63 -15.18 4.62
CA ALA A 522 -8.18 -15.49 3.27
C ALA A 522 -9.26 -15.12 2.25
N SER A 523 -10.52 -15.45 2.55
CA SER A 523 -11.68 -15.00 1.77
C SER A 523 -11.78 -13.48 1.70
N ILE A 524 -11.60 -12.80 2.83
CA ILE A 524 -11.63 -11.33 2.91
C ILE A 524 -10.50 -10.71 2.08
N ASN A 525 -9.29 -11.29 2.08
CA ASN A 525 -8.18 -10.80 1.27
C ASN A 525 -8.51 -10.81 -0.22
N MET A 526 -8.97 -11.95 -0.74
CA MET A 526 -9.36 -12.08 -2.15
C MET A 526 -10.55 -11.17 -2.48
N GLN A 527 -11.59 -11.16 -1.64
CA GLN A 527 -12.76 -10.31 -1.88
C GLN A 527 -12.41 -8.81 -1.85
N ARG A 528 -11.50 -8.40 -0.95
CA ARG A 528 -11.02 -7.02 -0.86
C ARG A 528 -10.20 -6.63 -2.08
N ALA A 529 -9.33 -7.51 -2.57
CA ALA A 529 -8.60 -7.28 -3.81
C ALA A 529 -9.55 -7.09 -5.01
N ARG A 530 -10.58 -7.94 -5.13
CA ARG A 530 -11.64 -7.78 -6.15
C ARG A 530 -12.42 -6.48 -5.99
N GLU A 531 -12.73 -6.06 -4.76
CA GLU A 531 -13.38 -4.78 -4.44
C GLU A 531 -12.52 -3.56 -4.79
N HIS A 532 -11.20 -3.68 -4.68
CA HIS A 532 -10.26 -2.61 -5.04
C HIS A 532 -9.87 -2.62 -6.53
N GLY A 533 -10.50 -3.49 -7.33
CA GLY A 533 -10.23 -3.65 -8.75
C GLY A 533 -8.80 -4.07 -9.02
N VAL A 534 -8.17 -4.84 -8.13
CA VAL A 534 -6.78 -5.29 -8.33
C VAL A 534 -6.75 -6.32 -9.45
N PRO A 535 -5.89 -6.14 -10.49
CA PRO A 535 -5.70 -7.14 -11.55
C PRO A 535 -5.26 -8.51 -11.01
N TYR A 536 -5.38 -9.53 -11.85
CA TYR A 536 -5.11 -10.89 -11.44
C TYR A 536 -3.61 -11.16 -11.28
N TYR A 537 -3.29 -12.28 -10.64
CA TYR A 537 -1.92 -12.74 -10.42
C TYR A 537 -1.09 -12.74 -11.71
N ASN A 538 -1.64 -13.23 -12.82
CA ASN A 538 -0.92 -13.35 -14.07
C ASN A 538 -0.58 -12.00 -14.73
N ASP A 539 -1.39 -10.97 -14.50
CA ASP A 539 -1.13 -9.61 -15.00
C ASP A 539 0.04 -8.98 -14.25
N PHE A 540 0.14 -9.23 -12.95
CA PHE A 540 1.29 -8.79 -12.16
C PHE A 540 2.56 -9.59 -12.41
N ARG A 541 2.45 -10.87 -12.79
CA ARG A 541 3.59 -11.63 -13.29
C ARG A 541 4.21 -10.95 -14.51
N GLU A 542 3.37 -10.65 -15.51
CA GLU A 542 3.79 -9.98 -16.73
C GLU A 542 4.35 -8.58 -16.46
N PHE A 543 3.70 -7.79 -15.60
CA PHE A 543 4.22 -6.50 -15.13
C PHE A 543 5.64 -6.62 -14.51
N CYS A 544 5.89 -7.70 -13.78
CA CYS A 544 7.19 -7.99 -13.17
C CYS A 544 8.20 -8.63 -14.13
N GLY A 545 7.87 -8.76 -15.43
CA GLY A 545 8.72 -9.36 -16.46
C GLY A 545 8.81 -10.89 -16.37
N LEU A 546 7.88 -11.53 -15.64
CA LEU A 546 7.77 -12.99 -15.56
C LEU A 546 6.89 -13.51 -16.71
N PRO A 547 7.10 -14.75 -17.16
CA PRO A 547 6.26 -15.34 -18.19
C PRO A 547 4.81 -15.46 -17.70
N ARG A 548 3.88 -15.09 -18.59
CA ARG A 548 2.45 -15.31 -18.42
C ARG A 548 2.16 -16.81 -18.45
N ILE A 549 1.32 -17.26 -17.53
CA ILE A 549 0.88 -18.66 -17.40
C ILE A 549 -0.30 -18.90 -18.34
N HIS A 550 -0.19 -19.83 -19.30
CA HIS A 550 -1.27 -20.10 -20.25
C HIS A 550 -2.03 -21.39 -19.93
N SER A 551 -1.45 -22.27 -19.13
CA SER A 551 -2.02 -23.55 -18.74
C SER A 551 -1.62 -23.92 -17.31
N TRP A 552 -2.36 -24.86 -16.70
CA TRP A 552 -2.04 -25.35 -15.35
C TRP A 552 -0.63 -25.95 -15.25
N SER A 553 -0.14 -26.58 -16.32
CA SER A 553 1.23 -27.12 -16.37
C SER A 553 2.30 -26.05 -16.28
N ASP A 554 2.03 -24.83 -16.75
CA ASP A 554 3.00 -23.73 -16.72
C ASP A 554 3.26 -23.24 -15.29
N LEU A 555 2.37 -23.51 -14.34
CA LEU A 555 2.59 -23.26 -12.90
C LEU A 555 3.55 -24.27 -12.27
N GLY A 556 3.88 -25.36 -12.97
CA GLY A 556 4.90 -26.31 -12.56
C GLY A 556 6.24 -25.62 -12.35
N GLY A 557 6.86 -25.86 -11.20
CA GLY A 557 8.11 -25.20 -10.81
C GLY A 557 7.95 -23.81 -10.18
N TRP A 558 6.79 -23.15 -10.34
CA TRP A 558 6.46 -21.91 -9.62
C TRP A 558 5.70 -22.19 -8.33
N MET A 559 4.88 -23.24 -8.29
CA MET A 559 4.08 -23.63 -7.12
C MET A 559 4.26 -25.11 -6.79
N ALA A 560 3.72 -25.58 -5.67
CA ALA A 560 3.64 -27.01 -5.39
C ALA A 560 2.57 -27.68 -6.28
N ASN A 561 2.84 -28.89 -6.79
CA ASN A 561 1.89 -29.58 -7.69
C ASN A 561 0.52 -29.81 -7.03
N LYS A 562 0.49 -30.06 -5.70
CA LYS A 562 -0.75 -30.17 -4.93
C LYS A 562 -1.62 -28.90 -5.05
N THR A 563 -0.98 -27.75 -4.99
CA THR A 563 -1.60 -26.43 -5.02
C THR A 563 -2.08 -26.11 -6.43
N VAL A 564 -1.28 -26.43 -7.46
CA VAL A 564 -1.68 -26.33 -8.87
C VAL A 564 -2.93 -27.16 -9.16
N HIS A 565 -2.99 -28.40 -8.67
CA HIS A 565 -4.19 -29.24 -8.80
C HIS A 565 -5.41 -28.62 -8.11
N ARG A 566 -5.26 -28.10 -6.89
CA ARG A 566 -6.35 -27.40 -6.19
C ARG A 566 -6.84 -26.16 -6.93
N TYR A 567 -5.94 -25.40 -7.54
CA TYR A 567 -6.35 -24.28 -8.40
C TYR A 567 -7.14 -24.76 -9.61
N SER A 568 -6.70 -25.84 -10.27
CA SER A 568 -7.41 -26.39 -11.42
C SER A 568 -8.79 -26.96 -11.11
N ASP A 569 -9.06 -27.32 -9.85
CA ASP A 569 -10.38 -27.76 -9.40
C ASP A 569 -11.38 -26.60 -9.22
N VAL A 570 -10.89 -25.37 -9.01
CA VAL A 570 -11.70 -24.23 -8.55
C VAL A 570 -11.78 -23.11 -9.60
N TYR A 571 -10.69 -22.84 -10.30
CA TYR A 571 -10.65 -21.84 -11.36
C TYR A 571 -10.78 -22.51 -12.73
N GLY A 572 -11.47 -21.84 -13.65
CA GLY A 572 -11.56 -22.31 -15.04
C GLY A 572 -10.27 -22.12 -15.83
N HIS A 573 -9.46 -21.12 -15.48
CA HIS A 573 -8.21 -20.78 -16.17
C HIS A 573 -7.21 -20.12 -15.19
N PRO A 574 -5.88 -20.32 -15.33
CA PRO A 574 -4.87 -19.74 -14.44
C PRO A 574 -4.80 -18.20 -14.47
N ASP A 575 -5.25 -17.57 -15.56
CA ASP A 575 -5.37 -16.10 -15.67
C ASP A 575 -6.26 -15.47 -14.60
N ASP A 576 -7.18 -16.24 -14.02
CA ASP A 576 -8.21 -15.73 -13.13
C ASP A 576 -7.82 -15.86 -11.64
N ILE A 577 -6.61 -16.35 -11.33
CA ILE A 577 -6.13 -16.48 -9.95
C ILE A 577 -6.00 -15.09 -9.30
N ASP A 578 -6.66 -14.90 -8.15
CA ASP A 578 -6.53 -13.67 -7.36
C ASP A 578 -5.07 -13.44 -6.93
N LEU A 579 -4.58 -12.20 -7.02
CA LEU A 579 -3.18 -11.85 -6.75
C LEU A 579 -2.69 -12.34 -5.38
N TRP A 580 -3.48 -12.16 -4.32
CA TRP A 580 -3.09 -12.61 -2.98
C TRP A 580 -2.89 -14.12 -2.94
N SER A 581 -3.88 -14.87 -3.42
CA SER A 581 -3.90 -16.33 -3.43
C SER A 581 -2.71 -16.90 -4.23
N GLY A 582 -2.52 -16.42 -5.46
CA GLY A 582 -1.41 -16.84 -6.31
C GLY A 582 -0.04 -16.48 -5.73
N GLY A 583 0.12 -15.26 -5.22
CA GLY A 583 1.42 -14.81 -4.70
C GLY A 583 1.87 -15.50 -3.41
N VAL A 584 0.95 -15.87 -2.51
CA VAL A 584 1.32 -16.66 -1.32
C VAL A 584 1.66 -18.12 -1.66
N SER A 585 1.14 -18.62 -2.80
CA SER A 585 1.38 -19.99 -3.28
C SER A 585 2.67 -20.14 -4.10
N GLU A 586 3.34 -19.04 -4.46
CA GLU A 586 4.60 -19.10 -5.19
C GLU A 586 5.73 -19.64 -4.30
N ARG A 587 6.59 -20.46 -4.91
CA ARG A 587 7.84 -20.91 -4.28
C ARG A 587 8.73 -19.70 -4.00
N PRO A 588 9.30 -19.59 -2.79
CA PRO A 588 10.22 -18.51 -2.45
C PRO A 588 11.44 -18.47 -3.37
N LEU A 589 11.95 -17.26 -3.63
CA LEU A 589 13.26 -17.10 -4.26
C LEU A 589 14.38 -17.58 -3.32
N PRO A 590 15.56 -17.97 -3.84
CA PRO A 590 16.70 -18.34 -2.98
C PRO A 590 17.07 -17.24 -1.99
N GLY A 591 17.07 -17.57 -0.69
CA GLY A 591 17.36 -16.62 0.39
C GLY A 591 16.28 -15.55 0.63
N SER A 592 15.10 -15.73 0.05
CA SER A 592 13.91 -14.90 0.22
C SER A 592 12.83 -15.73 0.93
N MET A 593 11.86 -15.06 1.55
CA MET A 593 10.65 -15.71 2.05
C MET A 593 9.54 -15.74 1.02
N VAL A 594 9.51 -14.78 0.08
CA VAL A 594 8.41 -14.64 -0.88
C VAL A 594 8.83 -15.02 -2.29
N GLY A 595 7.85 -15.42 -3.09
CA GLY A 595 8.04 -15.74 -4.50
C GLY A 595 8.42 -14.53 -5.36
N PRO A 596 8.73 -14.77 -6.65
CA PRO A 596 9.20 -13.74 -7.57
C PRO A 596 8.21 -12.60 -7.79
N THR A 597 6.90 -12.86 -7.83
CA THR A 597 5.89 -11.82 -8.06
C THR A 597 5.80 -10.88 -6.85
N PHE A 598 5.67 -11.43 -5.64
CA PHE A 598 5.65 -10.60 -4.42
C PHE A 598 6.98 -9.90 -4.17
N SER A 599 8.12 -10.56 -4.43
CA SER A 599 9.45 -9.95 -4.34
C SER A 599 9.55 -8.68 -5.19
N CYS A 600 9.09 -8.75 -6.44
CA CYS A 600 9.07 -7.61 -7.36
C CYS A 600 8.17 -6.47 -6.84
N LEU A 601 6.93 -6.77 -6.47
CA LEU A 601 5.95 -5.75 -6.04
C LEU A 601 6.35 -5.08 -4.71
N MET A 602 6.88 -5.86 -3.77
CA MET A 602 7.41 -5.34 -2.50
C MET A 602 8.68 -4.53 -2.73
N GLY A 603 9.62 -5.04 -3.53
CA GLY A 603 10.86 -4.34 -3.86
C GLY A 603 10.62 -2.98 -4.52
N LEU A 604 9.66 -2.89 -5.44
CA LEU A 604 9.24 -1.61 -6.03
C LEU A 604 8.61 -0.67 -4.98
N THR A 605 7.71 -1.17 -4.14
CA THR A 605 7.03 -0.33 -3.14
C THR A 605 8.01 0.23 -2.10
N PHE A 606 8.90 -0.61 -1.54
CA PHE A 606 9.93 -0.14 -0.60
C PHE A 606 10.99 0.74 -1.26
N LYS A 607 11.31 0.51 -2.54
CA LYS A 607 12.17 1.45 -3.30
C LYS A 607 11.53 2.82 -3.34
N ASP A 608 10.26 2.91 -3.72
CA ASP A 608 9.58 4.20 -3.85
C ASP A 608 9.45 4.92 -2.49
N LEU A 609 9.20 4.17 -1.40
CA LEU A 609 9.17 4.72 -0.04
C LEU A 609 10.53 5.27 0.42
N ARG A 610 11.64 4.64 0.02
CA ARG A 610 12.99 5.15 0.35
C ARG A 610 13.37 6.34 -0.52
N PHE A 611 13.26 6.21 -1.84
CA PHE A 611 13.75 7.19 -2.80
C PHE A 611 12.84 8.42 -2.91
N GLY A 612 11.54 8.28 -2.63
CA GLY A 612 10.58 9.39 -2.64
C GLY A 612 10.41 10.10 -1.29
N ASP A 613 11.10 9.66 -0.23
CA ASP A 613 11.00 10.27 1.11
C ASP A 613 12.10 11.32 1.34
N ARG A 614 11.74 12.60 1.30
CA ARG A 614 12.66 13.71 1.58
C ARG A 614 13.30 13.62 2.96
N PHE A 615 12.58 13.05 3.91
CA PHE A 615 12.99 12.90 5.29
C PHE A 615 13.60 11.52 5.59
N TRP A 616 13.92 10.73 4.56
CA TRP A 616 14.65 9.47 4.72
C TRP A 616 15.88 9.70 5.61
N TYR A 617 16.05 8.85 6.63
CA TYR A 617 16.96 9.20 7.73
C TYR A 617 18.41 9.40 7.29
N GLU A 618 18.85 8.78 6.19
CA GLU A 618 20.22 8.90 5.67
C GLU A 618 20.45 10.13 4.76
N ASN A 619 19.42 10.91 4.43
CA ASN A 619 19.55 12.05 3.51
C ASN A 619 20.42 13.18 4.09
N ALA A 620 21.24 13.80 3.24
CA ALA A 620 22.01 15.01 3.56
C ALA A 620 21.31 16.30 3.08
N GLY A 621 21.79 17.46 3.56
CA GLY A 621 21.47 18.76 2.97
C GLY A 621 20.10 19.35 3.32
N TYR A 622 19.29 18.66 4.13
CA TYR A 622 17.99 19.17 4.59
C TYR A 622 18.05 19.61 6.05
N PRO A 623 17.15 20.51 6.48
CA PRO A 623 17.02 20.85 7.90
C PRO A 623 16.72 19.64 8.79
N SER A 624 16.17 18.55 8.24
CA SER A 624 15.91 17.28 8.92
C SER A 624 17.08 16.30 8.90
N SER A 625 18.21 16.62 8.27
CA SER A 625 19.33 15.70 8.16
C SER A 625 19.99 15.47 9.51
N PHE A 626 20.24 14.22 9.85
CA PHE A 626 21.13 13.87 10.95
C PHE A 626 22.59 14.20 10.58
N SER A 627 23.41 14.54 11.57
CA SER A 627 24.86 14.61 11.38
C SER A 627 25.45 13.21 11.14
N PRO A 628 26.66 13.09 10.55
CA PRO A 628 27.27 11.77 10.33
C PRO A 628 27.45 10.97 11.63
N HIS A 629 27.79 11.64 12.73
CA HIS A 629 27.89 11.02 14.05
C HIS A 629 26.55 10.51 14.58
N GLN A 630 25.46 11.25 14.39
CA GLN A 630 24.11 10.78 14.75
C GLN A 630 23.69 9.57 13.90
N LEU A 631 24.03 9.55 12.61
CA LEU A 631 23.79 8.39 11.75
C LEU A 631 24.57 7.15 12.20
N GLU A 632 25.82 7.33 12.64
CA GLU A 632 26.62 6.24 13.22
C GLU A 632 25.97 5.66 14.47
N GLU A 633 25.32 6.46 15.32
CA GLU A 633 24.56 5.95 16.47
C GLU A 633 23.28 5.21 16.03
N ILE A 634 22.51 5.77 15.09
CA ILE A 634 21.29 5.11 14.58
C ILE A 634 21.62 3.74 13.95
N ARG A 635 22.72 3.64 13.20
CA ARG A 635 23.16 2.40 12.53
C ARG A 635 23.58 1.28 13.51
N LYS A 636 23.80 1.59 14.79
CA LYS A 636 24.08 0.58 15.82
C LYS A 636 22.80 -0.04 16.38
N ILE A 637 21.66 0.62 16.21
CA ILE A 637 20.40 0.19 16.80
C ILE A 637 19.93 -1.11 16.13
N LYS A 638 19.50 -2.04 16.97
CA LYS A 638 18.86 -3.29 16.58
C LYS A 638 17.55 -3.45 17.32
N LEU A 639 16.62 -4.25 16.78
CA LEU A 639 15.35 -4.51 17.48
C LEU A 639 15.58 -5.11 18.88
N SER A 640 16.59 -5.97 19.02
CA SER A 640 17.02 -6.52 20.31
C SER A 640 17.37 -5.44 21.34
N ARG A 641 18.02 -4.35 20.91
CA ARG A 641 18.36 -3.23 21.81
C ARG A 641 17.10 -2.49 22.26
N ILE A 642 16.16 -2.24 21.35
CA ILE A 642 14.88 -1.62 21.68
C ILE A 642 14.13 -2.45 22.72
N ILE A 643 14.14 -3.78 22.59
CA ILE A 643 13.53 -4.67 23.58
C ILE A 643 14.26 -4.58 24.93
N CYS A 644 15.59 -4.63 24.96
CA CYS A 644 16.34 -4.50 26.22
C CYS A 644 16.10 -3.16 26.95
N ASP A 645 15.93 -2.07 26.20
CA ASP A 645 15.74 -0.74 26.78
C ASP A 645 14.30 -0.50 27.29
N ASN A 646 13.32 -1.25 26.77
CA ASN A 646 11.90 -0.96 26.97
C ASN A 646 11.09 -2.10 27.60
N SER A 647 11.71 -3.25 27.85
CA SER A 647 11.14 -4.34 28.66
C SER A 647 11.43 -4.14 30.15
N ASP A 648 10.70 -4.86 31.00
CA ASP A 648 10.84 -4.71 32.45
C ASP A 648 11.89 -5.68 33.04
N ASP A 649 11.97 -6.92 32.55
CA ASP A 649 12.77 -8.01 33.11
C ASP A 649 13.62 -8.79 32.08
N ILE A 650 13.66 -8.39 30.79
CA ILE A 650 14.43 -9.09 29.75
C ILE A 650 15.90 -8.62 29.75
N LYS A 651 16.78 -9.42 30.38
CA LYS A 651 18.22 -9.14 30.49
C LYS A 651 19.08 -9.78 29.40
N LYS A 652 18.55 -10.78 28.70
CA LYS A 652 19.23 -11.54 27.65
C LYS A 652 18.27 -11.76 26.50
N ILE A 653 18.73 -11.54 25.29
CA ILE A 653 17.97 -11.72 24.06
C ILE A 653 18.93 -12.00 22.91
N GLN A 654 18.51 -12.75 21.89
CA GLN A 654 19.33 -12.89 20.68
C GLN A 654 19.47 -11.56 19.94
N VAL A 655 20.57 -11.41 19.18
CA VAL A 655 20.88 -10.16 18.46
C VAL A 655 19.81 -9.84 17.40
N TYR A 656 19.39 -10.84 16.63
CA TYR A 656 18.37 -10.72 15.59
C TYR A 656 17.09 -11.44 16.03
N THR A 657 16.11 -10.70 16.51
CA THR A 657 14.93 -11.25 17.19
C THR A 657 13.89 -11.83 16.24
N MET A 658 13.98 -11.50 14.95
CA MET A 658 13.09 -11.98 13.88
C MET A 658 13.52 -13.34 13.29
N VAL A 659 14.72 -13.81 13.64
CA VAL A 659 15.26 -15.10 13.19
C VAL A 659 15.27 -16.06 14.37
N LEU A 660 15.12 -17.35 14.08
CA LEU A 660 15.27 -18.37 15.13
C LEU A 660 16.68 -18.30 15.74
N PRO A 661 16.80 -18.48 17.07
CA PRO A 661 18.10 -18.53 17.72
C PRO A 661 18.87 -19.76 17.22
N ASP A 662 20.16 -19.56 16.92
CA ASP A 662 21.06 -20.67 16.66
C ASP A 662 21.28 -21.44 17.97
N HIS A 663 20.94 -22.73 17.97
CA HIS A 663 21.16 -23.61 19.12
C HIS A 663 22.57 -24.23 19.10
N ASP A 664 23.32 -24.04 18.00
CA ASP A 664 24.69 -24.52 17.80
C ASP A 664 25.69 -23.35 17.89
N MET A 665 25.91 -22.81 19.10
CA MET A 665 27.11 -22.02 19.42
C MET A 665 27.76 -22.46 20.73
#